data_AF-A0A931EBF0-F1
#
_entry.id   AF-A0A931EBF0-F1
#
_cell.length_a   1.000
_cell.length_b   1.000
_cell.length_c   1.000
_cell.angle_alpha   90.00
_cell.angle_beta   90.00
_cell.angle_gamma   90.00
#
_symmetry.space_group_name_H-M   'P 1'
#
loop_
_entity.id
_entity.type
_entity.pdbx_description
1 polymer ?
#
loop_
_entity_poly.entity_id
_entity_poly.type
_entity_poly.pdbx_seq_one_letter_code
_entity_poly.pdbx_strand_id
1 'polypeptide(L)'
;MICIALALPVFGLKAQTCGSTWLNVTNYNGGVTIGDLDITGDKITIEAKFNRSIPYTRGRLYAGDLVSKHTDPINTNYLLRPNSAEITTENGYFVTPPVCEIEINKTYHVALVYDGTTLKFYRNGFLMSRVSASGALVQNNLLTTIGDLAYLPGYAQESLVGYIDEVKIWGVARSQSQIRAYMNQALPNPSAQAGLLAYYTFNDLKNKQGNTLWDARIFGNANLQSTNPTCATYASDSCSFVVTVPNSVEADFSVPDSVCINEPININNLTKGGTNFYWNFCVADINQTPVGENLGNLGGELSQPVFMDFAKDDNGDYYGFSINHIPGQLIRYRFGNSLLNTPVVENLGNYNGDIPNQAEGVQIVQANGKWYIVVVGGGNGLPNSSPRVVVIDFGSSMGSVSQISHNWGNLGLLDQPIDLHVFNEGNNWYGFTVNALNNTITRFDFSNNFDVAPTAINLGDFGLLNYPDGIYAVNDNNFWRVFITNGLGNTITRLDFGSSLLNTPVPVDLGNPGNTLITPRDMLVVKFCDSYTGFIVNANTDEIIKLDFGSGFDQIPTAKSLGNIANFDKPHSLSKLFRVNQDIYSFITNADNNAITRLKFSGCTNSNTPNSADSLPPPVTYNAPGIYNINLMVDEGLPTQTSLCKSITVVPSPAKSPIFDTAFCSSDSIVLSTTFPAPYTWNTAVQNDSITIKQAGIYWVETNYYGCVVRDSINVINAVSPAVNLGADTAICRLDSLLINAGNAGASFLWNTGSASQSILADSAGTYIVHVKNSGGCTSSDTLVLANHAAIALKVTSDTTLCTGSSLMLQANGNNVQTYAWLPDNTLTDISISNPVASPNDTTRYYVSATDIYGCIESDSVLINVAALPSVAAMADTGICAGSSIILANSATQGVKYLWSPSGGLSSGVDPSPIATPAANTTYTVTVTTGAGCTATDSVVIAVNPLPAVTASTSDTLICVGSTAVVSAISPGVVSYNWFPPSDLANPISPVTVASPKTNTNYVVEVTDNNGCKIKDSVQVSVKPLPVFAVTPSTSGVCKGESVTLTASGGDEYAWSPTAGLTVFDKPVVVATPEVSTKYQAIITDNICNMADTLFAVVNITSLSNITVTKSNDIDCIIGTTNLRATGGLVYNWSPGTYLSDSTIATPVAAPLQTTTYHVKVSNTLGCTGSDSVTVNVYKGRVENGYKMPGAFTPNGDGNNDCFNVRKWGTLTGLDFSVYDRWGKLIFHTNNASDCWDGTYKGQLQPPGAYVYQVRAQALCGTVYRKGTVVLIR
;
A
#
# COMPACT_ATOMS: atom_id res chain seq x y z
N MET A 1 -26.94 -13.11 -51.14
CA MET A 1 -26.53 -14.52 -50.99
C MET A 1 -26.28 -14.77 -49.50
N ILE A 2 -27.16 -15.55 -48.86
CA ILE A 2 -26.97 -16.53 -47.76
C ILE A 2 -25.92 -16.25 -46.64
N CYS A 3 -26.43 -16.07 -45.40
CA CYS A 3 -26.03 -16.63 -44.07
C CYS A 3 -24.53 -16.63 -43.65
N ILE A 4 -24.08 -16.26 -42.45
CA ILE A 4 -24.48 -16.61 -41.06
C ILE A 4 -23.87 -15.55 -40.10
N ALA A 5 -24.63 -15.05 -39.12
CA ALA A 5 -24.11 -14.25 -38.00
C ALA A 5 -24.33 -15.01 -36.68
N LEU A 6 -23.23 -15.41 -36.04
CA LEU A 6 -23.20 -15.89 -34.66
C LEU A 6 -23.23 -14.68 -33.72
N ALA A 7 -24.35 -14.49 -33.03
CA ALA A 7 -24.46 -13.56 -31.91
C ALA A 7 -24.15 -14.29 -30.60
N LEU A 8 -23.13 -13.82 -29.87
CA LEU A 8 -22.96 -14.07 -28.44
C LEU A 8 -23.38 -12.81 -27.65
N PRO A 9 -23.94 -12.98 -26.44
CA PRO A 9 -24.92 -12.04 -25.88
C PRO A 9 -24.30 -10.89 -25.10
N VAL A 10 -24.95 -9.74 -25.22
CA VAL A 10 -24.89 -8.63 -24.27
C VAL A 10 -25.31 -9.14 -22.88
N PHE A 11 -24.44 -9.04 -21.87
CA PHE A 11 -24.87 -9.14 -20.47
C PHE A 11 -25.63 -7.86 -20.10
N GLY A 12 -26.87 -7.79 -20.55
CA GLY A 12 -27.87 -6.95 -19.92
C GLY A 12 -28.14 -7.51 -18.52
N LEU A 13 -28.18 -6.62 -17.53
CA LEU A 13 -28.84 -6.87 -16.26
C LEU A 13 -30.21 -7.51 -16.56
N LYS A 14 -30.34 -8.83 -16.36
CA LYS A 14 -31.65 -9.46 -16.31
C LYS A 14 -32.37 -8.84 -15.13
N ALA A 15 -33.41 -8.07 -15.40
CA ALA A 15 -34.49 -7.92 -14.44
C ALA A 15 -34.90 -9.34 -14.02
N GLN A 16 -34.68 -9.68 -12.75
CA GLN A 16 -35.11 -10.94 -12.18
C GLN A 16 -36.65 -10.94 -12.22
N THR A 17 -37.25 -11.63 -13.18
CA THR A 17 -38.67 -11.95 -13.15
C THR A 17 -38.94 -12.68 -11.83
N CYS A 18 -39.89 -12.18 -11.04
CA CYS A 18 -40.27 -12.80 -9.77
C CYS A 18 -40.58 -14.28 -9.99
N GLY A 19 -39.71 -15.16 -9.51
CA GLY A 19 -39.95 -16.60 -9.53
C GLY A 19 -41.18 -16.94 -8.69
N SER A 20 -41.89 -18.00 -9.08
CA SER A 20 -43.04 -18.56 -8.36
C SER A 20 -42.61 -19.41 -7.17
N THR A 21 -41.77 -18.87 -6.29
CA THR A 21 -40.94 -19.68 -5.36
C THR A 21 -40.96 -19.21 -3.91
N TRP A 22 -41.69 -18.14 -3.59
CA TRP A 22 -41.68 -17.56 -2.24
C TRP A 22 -42.62 -18.31 -1.29
N LEU A 23 -42.23 -18.40 -0.03
CA LEU A 23 -43.13 -18.67 1.09
C LEU A 23 -43.95 -17.40 1.37
N ASN A 24 -45.27 -17.45 1.24
CA ASN A 24 -46.17 -16.34 1.51
C ASN A 24 -46.97 -16.58 2.79
N VAL A 25 -46.71 -15.77 3.81
CA VAL A 25 -47.46 -15.72 5.06
C VAL A 25 -48.53 -14.64 4.93
N THR A 26 -49.75 -15.07 4.61
CA THR A 26 -50.85 -14.16 4.21
C THR A 26 -51.50 -13.42 5.37
N ASN A 27 -51.38 -13.95 6.58
CA ASN A 27 -51.84 -13.35 7.82
C ASN A 27 -51.00 -13.91 8.98
N TYR A 28 -51.16 -13.37 10.18
CA TYR A 28 -50.56 -13.95 11.37
C TYR A 28 -50.94 -15.44 11.52
N ASN A 29 -50.13 -16.21 12.24
CA ASN A 29 -50.31 -17.66 12.42
C ASN A 29 -50.11 -18.46 11.12
N GLY A 30 -48.90 -18.39 10.57
CA GLY A 30 -48.51 -19.16 9.39
C GLY A 30 -47.02 -19.10 9.19
N GLY A 31 -46.42 -20.24 8.87
CA GLY A 31 -44.99 -20.31 8.64
C GLY A 31 -44.55 -21.73 8.31
N VAL A 32 -43.27 -21.98 8.55
CA VAL A 32 -42.64 -23.28 8.35
C VAL A 32 -41.92 -23.69 9.62
N THR A 33 -42.22 -24.87 10.15
CA THR A 33 -41.43 -25.51 11.20
C THR A 33 -40.35 -26.38 10.59
N ILE A 34 -39.17 -26.34 11.17
CA ILE A 34 -38.02 -27.20 10.90
C ILE A 34 -37.80 -28.09 12.13
N GLY A 35 -37.05 -29.18 11.98
CA GLY A 35 -36.62 -29.99 13.12
C GLY A 35 -35.87 -29.20 14.19
N ASP A 36 -35.58 -29.88 15.29
CA ASP A 36 -34.83 -29.33 16.42
C ASP A 36 -33.37 -29.05 16.01
N LEU A 37 -33.11 -27.83 15.53
CA LEU A 37 -31.79 -27.37 15.07
C LEU A 37 -31.13 -26.53 16.17
N ASP A 38 -30.61 -27.22 17.18
CA ASP A 38 -29.81 -26.63 18.25
C ASP A 38 -28.37 -26.34 17.79
N ILE A 39 -27.87 -25.15 18.15
CA ILE A 39 -26.46 -24.81 18.00
C ILE A 39 -25.77 -24.98 19.36
N THR A 40 -24.88 -25.97 19.46
CA THR A 40 -24.11 -26.31 20.69
C THR A 40 -22.90 -25.40 20.92
N GLY A 41 -22.65 -24.44 20.03
CA GLY A 41 -21.44 -23.63 20.00
C GLY A 41 -21.63 -22.16 20.38
N ASP A 42 -20.55 -21.42 20.24
CA ASP A 42 -20.47 -19.96 20.42
C ASP A 42 -20.60 -19.20 19.10
N LYS A 43 -20.96 -19.87 17.99
CA LYS A 43 -21.00 -19.28 16.65
C LYS A 43 -22.25 -19.68 15.89
N ILE A 44 -22.87 -18.71 15.25
CA ILE A 44 -24.01 -18.92 14.35
C ILE A 44 -24.09 -17.81 13.30
N THR A 45 -24.50 -18.16 12.09
CA THR A 45 -25.00 -17.18 11.11
C THR A 45 -26.36 -17.61 10.60
N ILE A 46 -27.33 -16.69 10.60
CA ILE A 46 -28.64 -16.90 9.98
C ILE A 46 -28.85 -15.80 8.95
N GLU A 47 -29.21 -16.17 7.73
CA GLU A 47 -29.50 -15.25 6.64
C GLU A 47 -30.92 -15.47 6.16
N ALA A 48 -31.65 -14.40 5.87
CA ALA A 48 -33.00 -14.46 5.32
C ALA A 48 -33.23 -13.37 4.27
N LYS A 49 -33.84 -13.75 3.15
CA LYS A 49 -34.35 -12.83 2.13
C LYS A 49 -35.87 -12.76 2.21
N PHE A 50 -36.41 -11.57 2.44
CA PHE A 50 -37.83 -11.39 2.75
C PHE A 50 -38.39 -10.07 2.20
N ASN A 51 -39.71 -9.97 2.19
CA ASN A 51 -40.48 -8.79 1.81
C ASN A 51 -41.73 -8.71 2.70
N ARG A 52 -41.91 -7.60 3.41
CA ARG A 52 -43.01 -7.45 4.38
C ARG A 52 -44.21 -6.73 3.74
N SER A 53 -45.41 -7.29 3.86
CA SER A 53 -46.59 -6.77 3.15
C SER A 53 -47.42 -5.74 3.95
N ILE A 54 -47.29 -5.71 5.27
CA ILE A 54 -48.03 -4.76 6.14
C ILE A 54 -47.11 -4.08 7.16
N PRO A 55 -47.38 -2.80 7.54
CA PRO A 55 -46.63 -2.12 8.59
C PRO A 55 -46.71 -2.86 9.93
N TYR A 56 -45.68 -2.72 10.77
CA TYR A 56 -45.73 -3.18 12.15
C TYR A 56 -46.12 -2.02 13.09
N THR A 57 -47.01 -2.26 14.06
CA THR A 57 -47.67 -1.19 14.82
C THR A 57 -47.28 -1.11 16.31
N ARG A 58 -46.38 -1.97 16.81
CA ARG A 58 -46.05 -2.06 18.26
C ARG A 58 -44.58 -1.84 18.63
N GLY A 59 -43.80 -1.22 17.75
CA GLY A 59 -42.42 -0.79 18.02
C GLY A 59 -41.33 -1.75 17.52
N ARG A 60 -40.08 -1.27 17.52
CA ARG A 60 -38.95 -1.90 16.80
C ARG A 60 -38.57 -3.29 17.30
N LEU A 61 -38.72 -3.59 18.59
CA LEU A 61 -38.30 -4.86 19.20
C LEU A 61 -39.18 -6.07 18.82
N TYR A 62 -40.27 -5.85 18.10
CA TYR A 62 -41.23 -6.91 17.78
C TYR A 62 -41.59 -6.95 16.28
N ALA A 63 -40.66 -6.53 15.41
CA ALA A 63 -40.90 -6.31 13.97
C ALA A 63 -41.24 -7.56 13.11
N GLY A 64 -41.64 -8.68 13.73
CA GLY A 64 -41.96 -9.96 13.10
C GLY A 64 -40.76 -10.90 13.04
N ASP A 65 -40.96 -12.16 13.34
CA ASP A 65 -39.90 -13.17 13.39
C ASP A 65 -39.68 -13.77 12.00
N LEU A 66 -38.44 -13.68 11.50
CA LEU A 66 -38.06 -14.29 10.23
C LEU A 66 -37.59 -15.72 10.46
N VAL A 67 -36.71 -15.91 11.45
CA VAL A 67 -36.22 -17.21 11.89
C VAL A 67 -36.16 -17.18 13.40
N SER A 68 -36.95 -18.02 14.06
CA SER A 68 -37.17 -18.02 15.51
C SER A 68 -36.85 -19.39 16.10
N LYS A 69 -36.20 -19.37 17.26
CA LYS A 69 -36.08 -20.49 18.19
C LYS A 69 -36.04 -19.97 19.65
N HIS A 70 -37.17 -19.44 20.11
CA HIS A 70 -37.32 -18.83 21.45
C HIS A 70 -38.68 -19.06 22.12
N THR A 71 -38.71 -19.01 23.46
CA THR A 71 -39.94 -18.88 24.29
C THR A 71 -40.14 -17.48 24.86
N ASP A 72 -39.06 -16.85 25.29
CA ASP A 72 -39.01 -15.54 25.97
C ASP A 72 -37.54 -15.03 25.93
N PRO A 73 -37.26 -13.79 26.37
CA PRO A 73 -35.93 -13.19 26.20
C PRO A 73 -34.79 -13.98 26.86
N ILE A 74 -35.04 -14.78 27.90
CA ILE A 74 -33.96 -15.53 28.57
C ILE A 74 -33.76 -16.94 27.98
N ASN A 75 -34.56 -17.34 27.00
CA ASN A 75 -34.51 -18.65 26.37
C ASN A 75 -34.57 -18.55 24.83
N THR A 76 -33.70 -17.72 24.26
CA THR A 76 -33.55 -17.52 22.82
C THR A 76 -32.27 -18.22 22.34
N ASN A 77 -32.35 -19.34 21.61
CA ASN A 77 -31.13 -19.90 20.99
C ASN A 77 -30.67 -18.95 19.88
N TYR A 78 -31.60 -18.55 19.01
CA TYR A 78 -31.41 -17.48 18.03
C TYR A 78 -32.74 -16.92 17.57
N LEU A 79 -32.73 -15.64 17.24
CA LEU A 79 -33.90 -14.95 16.70
C LEU A 79 -33.46 -13.83 15.75
N LEU A 80 -33.84 -13.99 14.48
CA LEU A 80 -33.61 -13.01 13.43
C LEU A 80 -34.92 -12.28 13.10
N ARG A 81 -34.89 -10.96 13.21
CA ARG A 81 -36.00 -10.06 12.86
C ARG A 81 -35.60 -9.12 11.72
N PRO A 82 -36.54 -8.42 11.08
CA PRO A 82 -36.26 -7.44 10.03
C PRO A 82 -35.29 -6.31 10.40
N ASN A 83 -35.11 -6.03 11.69
CA ASN A 83 -34.37 -4.85 12.19
C ASN A 83 -33.50 -5.14 13.43
N SER A 84 -33.43 -6.39 13.88
CA SER A 84 -32.61 -6.80 15.02
C SER A 84 -32.24 -8.28 14.95
N ALA A 85 -31.21 -8.63 15.71
CA ALA A 85 -30.77 -9.97 15.99
C ALA A 85 -30.71 -10.19 17.50
N GLU A 86 -31.08 -11.38 17.95
CA GLU A 86 -31.20 -11.74 19.36
C GLU A 86 -30.67 -13.15 19.63
N ILE A 87 -29.94 -13.29 20.74
CA ILE A 87 -29.43 -14.57 21.26
C ILE A 87 -29.46 -14.55 22.79
N THR A 88 -29.53 -15.73 23.39
CA THR A 88 -29.22 -15.96 24.79
C THR A 88 -28.05 -16.94 24.86
N THR A 89 -27.06 -16.58 25.66
CA THR A 89 -25.89 -17.41 25.95
C THR A 89 -25.89 -17.77 27.45
N GLU A 90 -24.96 -18.61 27.86
CA GLU A 90 -24.66 -18.85 29.28
C GLU A 90 -24.37 -17.57 30.08
N ASN A 91 -23.90 -16.50 29.42
CA ASN A 91 -23.57 -15.22 30.07
C ASN A 91 -24.68 -14.16 29.96
N GLY A 92 -25.85 -14.52 29.43
CA GLY A 92 -27.03 -13.65 29.41
C GLY A 92 -27.66 -13.48 28.03
N TYR A 93 -28.68 -12.63 27.98
CA TYR A 93 -29.43 -12.28 26.79
C TYR A 93 -28.86 -11.04 26.11
N PHE A 94 -28.70 -11.11 24.79
CA PHE A 94 -28.11 -10.07 23.96
C PHE A 94 -29.02 -9.75 22.78
N VAL A 95 -29.27 -8.46 22.59
CA VAL A 95 -30.04 -7.91 21.47
C VAL A 95 -29.24 -6.82 20.81
N THR A 96 -29.12 -6.85 19.49
CA THR A 96 -28.50 -5.75 18.75
C THR A 96 -29.39 -4.49 18.83
N PRO A 97 -28.82 -3.28 18.95
CA PRO A 97 -29.60 -2.05 18.89
C PRO A 97 -30.54 -2.03 17.66
N PRO A 98 -31.84 -1.72 17.83
CA PRO A 98 -32.79 -1.77 16.73
C PRO A 98 -32.50 -0.70 15.69
N VAL A 99 -32.46 -1.08 14.41
CA VAL A 99 -32.19 -0.15 13.31
C VAL A 99 -33.49 0.43 12.73
N CYS A 100 -33.39 1.30 11.72
CA CYS A 100 -34.55 1.91 11.07
C CYS A 100 -35.56 0.87 10.53
N GLU A 101 -36.82 1.29 10.44
CA GLU A 101 -37.95 0.47 9.96
C GLU A 101 -37.85 0.20 8.46
N ILE A 102 -38.10 -1.04 8.04
CA ILE A 102 -38.14 -1.38 6.61
C ILE A 102 -39.35 -0.73 5.91
N GLU A 103 -39.19 -0.43 4.62
CA GLU A 103 -40.34 -0.11 3.77
C GLU A 103 -41.19 -1.36 3.49
N ILE A 104 -42.51 -1.20 3.47
CA ILE A 104 -43.43 -2.28 3.09
C ILE A 104 -43.37 -2.55 1.59
N ASN A 105 -43.66 -3.79 1.18
CA ASN A 105 -43.65 -4.25 -0.20
C ASN A 105 -42.29 -4.03 -0.89
N LYS A 106 -41.21 -4.17 -0.13
CA LYS A 106 -39.82 -4.08 -0.60
C LYS A 106 -39.04 -5.29 -0.15
N THR A 107 -38.10 -5.73 -0.98
CA THR A 107 -37.26 -6.90 -0.70
C THR A 107 -35.99 -6.48 0.03
N TYR A 108 -35.69 -7.18 1.12
CA TYR A 108 -34.47 -7.01 1.91
C TYR A 108 -33.79 -8.36 2.12
N HIS A 109 -32.46 -8.32 2.26
CA HIS A 109 -31.69 -9.42 2.83
C HIS A 109 -31.28 -9.02 4.25
N VAL A 110 -31.41 -9.90 5.23
CA VAL A 110 -30.91 -9.64 6.60
C VAL A 110 -30.12 -10.82 7.11
N ALA A 111 -29.17 -10.56 8.01
CA ALA A 111 -28.42 -11.62 8.67
C ALA A 111 -28.14 -11.34 10.14
N LEU A 112 -28.21 -12.38 10.95
CA LEU A 112 -27.68 -12.46 12.31
C LEU A 112 -26.33 -13.16 12.24
N VAL A 113 -25.29 -12.60 12.87
CA VAL A 113 -24.00 -13.26 13.06
C VAL A 113 -23.58 -13.15 14.51
N TYR A 114 -23.32 -14.29 15.16
CA TYR A 114 -22.64 -14.35 16.44
C TYR A 114 -21.31 -15.08 16.26
N ASP A 115 -20.21 -14.45 16.70
CA ASP A 115 -18.85 -14.96 16.51
C ASP A 115 -18.16 -15.47 17.78
N GLY A 116 -18.90 -15.53 18.89
CA GLY A 116 -18.42 -15.91 20.23
C GLY A 116 -18.06 -14.72 21.10
N THR A 117 -17.95 -13.52 20.51
CA THR A 117 -17.58 -12.27 21.22
C THR A 117 -18.53 -11.11 20.92
N THR A 118 -19.26 -11.17 19.80
CA THR A 118 -20.13 -10.09 19.35
C THR A 118 -21.32 -10.65 18.58
N LEU A 119 -22.52 -10.19 18.93
CA LEU A 119 -23.72 -10.38 18.13
C LEU A 119 -23.89 -9.20 17.16
N LYS A 120 -24.09 -9.50 15.87
CA LYS A 120 -24.14 -8.54 14.77
C LYS A 120 -25.41 -8.73 13.94
N PHE A 121 -26.00 -7.61 13.51
CA PHE A 121 -27.14 -7.57 12.62
C PHE A 121 -26.75 -6.89 11.30
N TYR A 122 -27.05 -7.55 10.18
CA TYR A 122 -26.79 -7.06 8.83
C TYR A 122 -28.08 -6.86 8.06
N ARG A 123 -28.11 -5.86 7.17
CA ARG A 123 -29.17 -5.65 6.18
C ARG A 123 -28.54 -5.35 4.82
N ASN A 124 -29.05 -5.98 3.76
CA ASN A 124 -28.54 -5.93 2.40
C ASN A 124 -27.02 -6.17 2.30
N GLY A 125 -26.49 -7.01 3.19
CA GLY A 125 -25.07 -7.36 3.25
C GLY A 125 -24.16 -6.35 3.95
N PHE A 126 -24.73 -5.32 4.60
CA PHE A 126 -23.99 -4.33 5.39
C PHE A 126 -24.28 -4.49 6.87
N LEU A 127 -23.25 -4.35 7.71
CA LEU A 127 -23.39 -4.35 9.16
C LEU A 127 -24.19 -3.11 9.60
N MET A 128 -25.31 -3.34 10.25
CA MET A 128 -26.24 -2.28 10.66
C MET A 128 -26.15 -1.96 12.15
N SER A 129 -25.96 -2.99 12.99
CA SER A 129 -25.77 -2.82 14.43
C SER A 129 -25.07 -4.02 15.05
N ARG A 130 -24.47 -3.84 16.23
CA ARG A 130 -23.79 -4.90 16.98
C ARG A 130 -23.85 -4.66 18.49
N VAL A 131 -23.67 -5.72 19.25
CA VAL A 131 -23.53 -5.70 20.72
C VAL A 131 -22.50 -6.75 21.15
N SER A 132 -21.67 -6.42 22.14
CA SER A 132 -20.75 -7.39 22.75
C SER A 132 -21.56 -8.50 23.42
N ALA A 133 -21.20 -9.75 23.17
CA ALA A 133 -21.86 -10.94 23.70
C ALA A 133 -20.81 -12.04 23.91
N SER A 134 -21.00 -12.97 24.84
CA SER A 134 -20.00 -14.03 25.04
C SER A 134 -20.62 -15.29 25.61
N GLY A 135 -19.95 -16.43 25.43
CA GLY A 135 -20.42 -17.73 25.94
C GLY A 135 -21.18 -18.55 24.90
N ALA A 136 -21.43 -19.82 25.24
CA ALA A 136 -22.15 -20.74 24.37
C ALA A 136 -23.65 -20.40 24.32
N LEU A 137 -24.28 -20.64 23.17
CA LEU A 137 -25.73 -20.43 22.99
C LEU A 137 -26.54 -21.41 23.85
N VAL A 138 -27.62 -20.92 24.47
CA VAL A 138 -28.50 -21.79 25.28
C VAL A 138 -29.30 -22.73 24.39
N GLN A 139 -29.30 -24.02 24.71
CA GLN A 139 -30.07 -25.01 23.94
C GLN A 139 -31.52 -25.09 24.42
N ASN A 140 -32.45 -25.34 23.51
CA ASN A 140 -33.84 -25.61 23.86
C ASN A 140 -34.47 -26.60 22.90
N ASN A 141 -35.37 -27.46 23.42
CA ASN A 141 -36.05 -28.49 22.61
C ASN A 141 -37.17 -27.92 21.73
N LEU A 142 -37.06 -26.66 21.28
CA LEU A 142 -38.03 -26.05 20.38
C LEU A 142 -37.69 -26.38 18.92
N LEU A 143 -38.73 -26.50 18.11
CA LEU A 143 -38.60 -26.53 16.66
C LEU A 143 -38.27 -25.14 16.14
N THR A 144 -37.26 -25.03 15.28
CA THR A 144 -36.97 -23.77 14.58
C THR A 144 -38.13 -23.42 13.67
N THR A 145 -38.61 -22.20 13.74
CA THR A 145 -39.73 -21.72 12.93
C THR A 145 -39.28 -20.59 12.02
N ILE A 146 -39.72 -20.61 10.76
CA ILE A 146 -39.49 -19.56 9.77
C ILE A 146 -40.82 -18.84 9.50
N GLY A 147 -40.82 -17.52 9.67
CA GLY A 147 -41.96 -16.63 9.47
C GLY A 147 -42.94 -16.52 10.64
N ASP A 148 -42.74 -17.28 11.73
CA ASP A 148 -43.60 -17.26 12.92
C ASP A 148 -42.81 -17.60 14.20
N LEU A 149 -43.44 -17.37 15.35
CA LEU A 149 -42.92 -17.64 16.69
C LEU A 149 -42.78 -19.16 16.96
N ALA A 150 -41.62 -19.59 17.48
CA ALA A 150 -41.34 -21.01 17.75
C ALA A 150 -42.13 -21.63 18.92
N TYR A 151 -42.30 -20.91 20.04
CA TYR A 151 -42.91 -21.46 21.27
C TYR A 151 -44.43 -21.62 21.19
N LEU A 152 -45.12 -20.67 20.56
CA LEU A 152 -46.57 -20.67 20.36
C LEU A 152 -46.87 -20.30 18.90
N PRO A 153 -46.75 -21.27 17.96
CA PRO A 153 -47.12 -21.06 16.57
C PRO A 153 -48.56 -20.53 16.51
N GLY A 154 -48.73 -19.32 15.97
CA GLY A 154 -50.01 -18.64 15.93
C GLY A 154 -50.32 -17.59 16.98
N TYR A 155 -49.38 -17.24 17.85
CA TYR A 155 -49.50 -16.02 18.65
C TYR A 155 -49.36 -14.79 17.75
N ALA A 156 -50.49 -14.13 17.45
CA ALA A 156 -50.61 -13.14 16.37
C ALA A 156 -49.78 -11.85 16.49
N GLN A 157 -48.84 -11.75 17.44
CA GLN A 157 -48.13 -10.52 17.78
C GLN A 157 -46.67 -10.48 17.27
N GLU A 158 -46.09 -11.63 16.91
CA GLU A 158 -44.67 -11.76 16.53
C GLU A 158 -44.45 -12.41 15.15
N SER A 159 -45.48 -12.81 14.40
CA SER A 159 -45.31 -13.40 13.05
C SER A 159 -44.94 -12.36 11.98
N LEU A 160 -44.19 -12.78 10.96
CA LEU A 160 -44.05 -12.02 9.72
C LEU A 160 -45.32 -12.15 8.89
N VAL A 161 -45.86 -11.04 8.39
CA VAL A 161 -46.88 -11.05 7.32
C VAL A 161 -46.23 -10.52 6.04
N GLY A 162 -46.02 -11.41 5.07
CA GLY A 162 -45.26 -11.11 3.87
C GLY A 162 -44.67 -12.35 3.20
N TYR A 163 -43.59 -12.16 2.47
CA TYR A 163 -42.94 -13.19 1.67
C TYR A 163 -41.52 -13.46 2.17
N ILE A 164 -41.10 -14.73 2.20
CA ILE A 164 -39.73 -15.17 2.45
C ILE A 164 -39.27 -16.01 1.26
N ASP A 165 -38.16 -15.61 0.63
CA ASP A 165 -37.61 -16.27 -0.57
C ASP A 165 -36.59 -17.34 -0.19
N GLU A 166 -35.76 -17.05 0.81
CA GLU A 166 -34.58 -17.84 1.12
C GLU A 166 -34.18 -17.74 2.58
N VAL A 167 -33.79 -18.86 3.19
CA VAL A 167 -33.18 -18.91 4.53
C VAL A 167 -31.96 -19.84 4.55
N LYS A 168 -30.85 -19.35 5.10
CA LYS A 168 -29.61 -20.12 5.32
C LYS A 168 -29.24 -20.09 6.81
N ILE A 169 -28.90 -21.25 7.37
CA ILE A 169 -28.47 -21.39 8.76
C ILE A 169 -27.10 -22.07 8.77
N TRP A 170 -26.12 -21.39 9.37
CA TRP A 170 -24.74 -21.84 9.46
C TRP A 170 -24.31 -21.98 10.93
N GLY A 171 -23.59 -23.05 11.23
CA GLY A 171 -22.96 -23.27 12.54
C GLY A 171 -21.60 -22.56 12.68
N VAL A 172 -21.36 -21.54 11.86
CA VAL A 172 -20.12 -20.75 11.83
C VAL A 172 -20.47 -19.27 11.69
N ALA A 173 -19.57 -18.40 12.16
CA ALA A 173 -19.67 -16.97 11.94
C ALA A 173 -19.16 -16.61 10.54
N ARG A 174 -20.01 -16.00 9.72
CA ARG A 174 -19.64 -15.53 8.38
C ARG A 174 -19.24 -14.06 8.41
N SER A 175 -18.24 -13.72 7.61
CA SER A 175 -17.81 -12.33 7.36
C SER A 175 -18.79 -11.59 6.45
N GLN A 176 -18.73 -10.26 6.45
CA GLN A 176 -19.56 -9.40 5.60
C GLN A 176 -19.40 -9.72 4.10
N SER A 177 -18.17 -9.99 3.65
CA SER A 177 -17.91 -10.38 2.26
C SER A 177 -18.53 -11.73 1.90
N GLN A 178 -18.46 -12.72 2.81
CA GLN A 178 -19.09 -14.03 2.63
C GLN A 178 -20.62 -13.96 2.58
N ILE A 179 -21.24 -13.02 3.30
CA ILE A 179 -22.69 -12.74 3.23
C ILE A 179 -23.01 -12.11 1.87
N ARG A 180 -22.25 -11.10 1.44
CA ARG A 180 -22.47 -10.39 0.16
C ARG A 180 -22.31 -11.29 -1.06
N ALA A 181 -21.41 -12.26 -1.02
CA ALA A 181 -21.12 -13.15 -2.16
C ALA A 181 -22.35 -13.94 -2.65
N TYR A 182 -23.30 -14.26 -1.77
CA TYR A 182 -24.45 -15.11 -2.09
C TYR A 182 -25.78 -14.59 -1.54
N MET A 183 -25.88 -13.33 -1.11
CA MET A 183 -27.17 -12.77 -0.67
C MET A 183 -28.18 -12.55 -1.81
N ASN A 184 -27.70 -12.50 -3.07
CA ASN A 184 -28.50 -12.21 -4.28
C ASN A 184 -28.72 -13.42 -5.18
N GLN A 185 -28.21 -14.59 -4.80
CA GLN A 185 -28.23 -15.79 -5.63
C GLN A 185 -28.20 -17.04 -4.76
N ALA A 186 -28.73 -18.15 -5.28
CA ALA A 186 -28.71 -19.41 -4.59
C ALA A 186 -27.28 -19.92 -4.34
N LEU A 187 -27.06 -20.67 -3.26
CA LEU A 187 -25.76 -21.24 -2.95
C LEU A 187 -25.38 -22.33 -3.97
N PRO A 188 -24.17 -22.30 -4.56
CA PRO A 188 -23.69 -23.38 -5.41
C PRO A 188 -23.38 -24.61 -4.54
N ASN A 189 -23.85 -25.79 -4.96
CA ASN A 189 -23.62 -27.07 -4.28
C ASN A 189 -23.79 -27.02 -2.75
N PRO A 190 -25.01 -26.77 -2.22
CA PRO A 190 -25.21 -26.53 -0.79
C PRO A 190 -24.69 -27.65 0.14
N SER A 191 -24.74 -28.91 -0.30
CA SER A 191 -24.21 -30.05 0.47
C SER A 191 -22.69 -30.03 0.67
N ALA A 192 -21.95 -29.24 -0.13
CA ALA A 192 -20.50 -29.08 -0.03
C ALA A 192 -20.08 -27.82 0.75
N GLN A 193 -21.05 -27.01 1.20
CA GLN A 193 -20.77 -25.74 1.89
C GLN A 193 -20.37 -26.00 3.34
N ALA A 194 -19.10 -25.72 3.67
CA ALA A 194 -18.57 -25.90 5.02
C ALA A 194 -19.33 -25.05 6.04
N GLY A 195 -19.76 -25.70 7.13
CA GLY A 195 -20.51 -25.04 8.22
C GLY A 195 -21.98 -24.74 7.93
N LEU A 196 -22.51 -25.06 6.73
CA LEU A 196 -23.93 -24.94 6.44
C LEU A 196 -24.70 -26.06 7.14
N LEU A 197 -25.73 -25.70 7.89
CA LEU A 197 -26.58 -26.64 8.61
C LEU A 197 -27.91 -26.86 7.88
N ALA A 198 -28.54 -25.77 7.44
CA ALA A 198 -29.82 -25.83 6.75
C ALA A 198 -29.96 -24.74 5.69
N TYR A 199 -30.62 -25.06 4.58
CA TYR A 199 -30.84 -24.13 3.47
C TYR A 199 -32.17 -24.38 2.76
N TYR A 200 -32.99 -23.34 2.65
CA TYR A 200 -34.33 -23.38 2.07
C TYR A 200 -34.51 -22.27 1.04
N THR A 201 -35.07 -22.62 -0.12
CA THR A 201 -35.43 -21.68 -1.20
C THR A 201 -36.93 -21.70 -1.51
N PHE A 202 -37.74 -22.34 -0.65
CA PHE A 202 -39.21 -22.48 -0.68
C PHE A 202 -39.88 -22.90 -2.01
N ASN A 203 -39.09 -23.37 -3.00
CA ASN A 203 -39.57 -24.13 -4.17
C ASN A 203 -40.27 -25.43 -3.75
N ASP A 204 -39.77 -26.03 -2.68
CA ASP A 204 -40.24 -27.20 -1.97
C ASP A 204 -39.88 -27.04 -0.49
N LEU A 205 -40.25 -28.01 0.35
CA LEU A 205 -39.92 -28.01 1.78
C LEU A 205 -38.62 -28.78 2.10
N LYS A 206 -37.76 -29.04 1.11
CA LYS A 206 -36.56 -29.85 1.33
C LYS A 206 -35.39 -28.99 1.81
N ASN A 207 -34.69 -29.48 2.83
CA ASN A 207 -33.42 -28.90 3.23
C ASN A 207 -32.38 -29.19 2.14
N LYS A 208 -31.95 -28.16 1.42
CA LYS A 208 -31.00 -28.29 0.29
C LYS A 208 -29.59 -28.67 0.72
N GLN A 209 -29.25 -28.53 2.01
CA GLN A 209 -28.00 -29.03 2.57
C GLN A 209 -27.94 -30.57 2.57
N GLY A 210 -29.10 -31.25 2.58
CA GLY A 210 -29.22 -32.70 2.43
C GLY A 210 -29.65 -33.46 3.69
N ASN A 211 -29.69 -32.81 4.87
CA ASN A 211 -30.21 -33.43 6.08
C ASN A 211 -31.75 -33.46 6.10
N THR A 212 -32.33 -34.62 5.82
CA THR A 212 -33.79 -34.84 5.73
C THR A 212 -34.50 -34.78 7.08
N LEU A 213 -33.78 -34.89 8.21
CA LEU A 213 -34.35 -34.67 9.55
C LEU A 213 -34.79 -33.21 9.75
N TRP A 214 -34.24 -32.30 8.96
CA TRP A 214 -34.57 -30.88 8.96
C TRP A 214 -35.35 -30.48 7.71
N ASP A 215 -35.98 -31.43 7.00
CA ASP A 215 -36.98 -31.07 6.01
C ASP A 215 -38.11 -30.27 6.67
N ALA A 216 -38.48 -29.17 6.02
CA ALA A 216 -39.45 -28.21 6.52
C ALA A 216 -40.88 -28.78 6.47
N ARG A 217 -41.76 -28.26 7.33
CA ARG A 217 -43.20 -28.53 7.32
C ARG A 217 -43.96 -27.23 7.40
N ILE A 218 -44.85 -27.00 6.43
CA ILE A 218 -45.70 -25.81 6.41
C ILE A 218 -46.90 -25.95 7.36
N PHE A 219 -47.31 -24.86 7.98
CA PHE A 219 -48.50 -24.80 8.84
C PHE A 219 -49.20 -23.45 8.77
N GLY A 220 -50.44 -23.39 9.28
CA GLY A 220 -51.21 -22.15 9.38
C GLY A 220 -51.51 -21.51 8.02
N ASN A 221 -51.48 -20.18 7.96
CA ASN A 221 -51.85 -19.37 6.79
C ASN A 221 -50.71 -19.16 5.77
N ALA A 222 -49.71 -20.04 5.77
CA ALA A 222 -48.57 -19.98 4.85
C ALA A 222 -48.83 -20.78 3.57
N ASN A 223 -48.37 -20.25 2.44
CA ASN A 223 -48.45 -20.91 1.13
C ASN A 223 -47.07 -20.94 0.47
N LEU A 224 -46.72 -22.05 -0.20
CA LEU A 224 -45.51 -22.14 -1.02
C LEU A 224 -45.76 -21.63 -2.43
N GLN A 225 -44.67 -21.52 -3.20
CA GLN A 225 -44.68 -21.23 -4.62
C GLN A 225 -45.46 -19.97 -5.00
N SER A 226 -45.51 -19.01 -4.08
CA SER A 226 -46.23 -17.76 -4.27
C SER A 226 -45.39 -16.78 -5.07
N THR A 227 -46.06 -15.94 -5.85
CA THR A 227 -45.40 -14.85 -6.59
C THR A 227 -45.46 -13.58 -5.76
N ASN A 228 -44.31 -13.00 -5.43
CA ASN A 228 -44.24 -11.68 -4.80
C ASN A 228 -44.39 -10.57 -5.88
N PRO A 229 -45.41 -9.71 -5.82
CA PRO A 229 -45.67 -8.69 -6.85
C PRO A 229 -44.66 -7.53 -6.88
N THR A 230 -43.77 -7.42 -5.88
CA THR A 230 -42.85 -6.27 -5.70
C THR A 230 -41.38 -6.67 -5.59
N CYS A 231 -41.01 -7.86 -6.10
CA CYS A 231 -39.68 -8.45 -5.89
C CYS A 231 -38.50 -7.76 -6.61
N ALA A 232 -38.71 -6.61 -7.26
CA ALA A 232 -37.62 -5.86 -7.89
C ALA A 232 -36.52 -5.55 -6.87
N THR A 233 -35.25 -5.67 -7.30
CA THR A 233 -33.98 -5.28 -6.66
C THR A 233 -34.06 -4.73 -5.24
N TYR A 234 -33.21 -5.23 -4.32
CA TYR A 234 -33.17 -4.80 -2.91
C TYR A 234 -33.43 -3.32 -2.74
N ALA A 235 -34.42 -2.98 -1.93
CA ALA A 235 -34.69 -1.59 -1.65
C ALA A 235 -33.49 -0.97 -0.93
N SER A 236 -33.16 0.27 -1.33
CA SER A 236 -32.30 1.14 -0.54
C SER A 236 -32.87 1.21 0.87
N ASP A 237 -32.01 1.10 1.87
CA ASP A 237 -32.44 1.10 3.26
C ASP A 237 -33.12 2.42 3.61
N SER A 238 -34.20 2.42 4.38
CA SER A 238 -34.87 3.64 4.85
C SER A 238 -34.02 4.43 5.86
N CYS A 239 -32.92 3.85 6.34
CA CYS A 239 -31.85 4.54 7.06
C CYS A 239 -31.07 5.50 6.16
N SER A 240 -31.20 5.37 4.83
CA SER A 240 -30.60 6.27 3.87
C SER A 240 -31.60 7.35 3.48
N PHE A 241 -31.22 8.61 3.74
CA PHE A 241 -31.70 9.71 2.91
C PHE A 241 -31.46 9.33 1.45
N VAL A 242 -32.39 9.72 0.57
CA VAL A 242 -32.24 9.59 -0.88
C VAL A 242 -30.91 10.24 -1.29
N VAL A 243 -29.89 9.41 -1.46
CA VAL A 243 -28.64 9.78 -2.10
C VAL A 243 -28.97 9.80 -3.59
N THR A 244 -29.19 11.00 -4.14
CA THR A 244 -28.75 11.20 -5.52
C THR A 244 -27.26 10.97 -5.49
N VAL A 245 -26.81 9.83 -6.01
CA VAL A 245 -25.40 9.42 -6.03
C VAL A 245 -24.59 10.56 -6.64
N PRO A 246 -23.80 11.33 -5.87
CA PRO A 246 -22.74 12.09 -6.48
C PRO A 246 -21.76 11.03 -6.98
N ASN A 247 -21.46 11.08 -8.27
CA ASN A 247 -20.61 10.16 -9.02
C ASN A 247 -19.53 9.52 -8.13
N SER A 248 -19.73 8.25 -7.73
CA SER A 248 -18.71 7.49 -7.01
C SER A 248 -17.49 7.36 -7.91
N VAL A 249 -16.33 7.80 -7.41
CA VAL A 249 -15.05 7.63 -8.10
C VAL A 249 -14.61 6.19 -7.92
N GLU A 250 -14.45 5.46 -9.03
CA GLU A 250 -14.06 4.04 -9.02
C GLU A 250 -13.08 3.79 -10.18
N ALA A 251 -11.80 3.60 -9.85
CA ALA A 251 -10.77 3.18 -10.80
C ALA A 251 -11.10 1.79 -11.38
N ASP A 252 -11.25 1.70 -12.69
CA ASP A 252 -11.40 0.42 -13.39
C ASP A 252 -10.81 0.50 -14.80
N PHE A 253 -10.29 -0.61 -15.31
CA PHE A 253 -9.77 -0.72 -16.67
C PHE A 253 -9.66 -2.17 -17.09
N SER A 254 -9.74 -2.49 -18.38
CA SER A 254 -9.50 -3.85 -18.89
C SER A 254 -8.25 -3.93 -19.75
N VAL A 255 -7.48 -4.99 -19.55
CA VAL A 255 -6.32 -5.41 -20.35
C VAL A 255 -6.37 -6.93 -20.56
N PRO A 256 -5.70 -7.47 -21.59
CA PRO A 256 -5.55 -8.91 -21.75
C PRO A 256 -4.77 -9.53 -20.58
N ASP A 257 -5.10 -10.76 -20.19
CA ASP A 257 -4.38 -11.49 -19.12
C ASP A 257 -2.93 -11.84 -19.54
N SER A 258 -2.73 -12.08 -20.85
CA SER A 258 -1.43 -12.41 -21.44
C SER A 258 -1.27 -11.83 -22.84
N VAL A 259 -0.04 -11.43 -23.19
CA VAL A 259 0.34 -10.95 -24.54
C VAL A 259 1.73 -11.45 -24.93
N CYS A 260 2.02 -11.45 -26.23
CA CYS A 260 3.35 -11.80 -26.73
C CYS A 260 4.34 -10.63 -26.56
N ILE A 261 5.65 -10.93 -26.52
CA ILE A 261 6.67 -9.87 -26.58
C ILE A 261 6.41 -8.93 -27.77
N ASN A 262 6.59 -7.63 -27.56
CA ASN A 262 6.38 -6.55 -28.54
C ASN A 262 4.94 -6.41 -29.08
N GLU A 263 3.96 -7.13 -28.55
CA GLU A 263 2.55 -6.93 -28.89
C GLU A 263 2.00 -5.67 -28.19
N PRO A 264 1.37 -4.72 -28.92
CA PRO A 264 0.82 -3.51 -28.33
C PRO A 264 -0.43 -3.82 -27.50
N ILE A 265 -0.40 -3.44 -26.23
CA ILE A 265 -1.51 -3.57 -25.27
C ILE A 265 -2.33 -2.28 -25.33
N ASN A 266 -3.55 -2.38 -25.83
CA ASN A 266 -4.53 -1.30 -25.76
C ASN A 266 -5.28 -1.39 -24.43
N ILE A 267 -5.13 -0.38 -23.58
CA ILE A 267 -5.84 -0.27 -22.31
C ILE A 267 -7.21 0.34 -22.58
N ASN A 268 -8.25 -0.32 -22.09
CA ASN A 268 -9.60 0.24 -22.11
C ASN A 268 -9.95 0.75 -20.71
N ASN A 269 -9.95 2.07 -20.51
CA ASN A 269 -10.29 2.67 -19.22
C ASN A 269 -11.81 2.58 -18.98
N LEU A 270 -12.21 1.93 -17.88
CA LEU A 270 -13.59 1.71 -17.45
C LEU A 270 -13.95 2.55 -16.21
N THR A 271 -13.04 3.42 -15.79
CA THR A 271 -13.17 4.24 -14.58
C THR A 271 -14.45 5.07 -14.60
N LYS A 272 -15.12 5.13 -13.47
CA LYS A 272 -16.32 5.95 -13.26
C LYS A 272 -15.94 7.15 -12.40
N GLY A 273 -16.24 8.36 -12.88
CA GLY A 273 -15.88 9.60 -12.17
C GLY A 273 -14.37 9.87 -12.17
N GLY A 274 -13.93 10.75 -11.27
CA GLY A 274 -12.54 11.18 -11.14
C GLY A 274 -12.22 12.46 -11.91
N THR A 275 -11.31 13.26 -11.35
CA THR A 275 -10.84 14.54 -11.89
C THR A 275 -9.43 14.43 -12.46
N ASN A 276 -8.60 13.53 -11.91
CA ASN A 276 -7.23 13.29 -12.35
C ASN A 276 -6.94 11.79 -12.46
N PHE A 277 -6.14 11.39 -13.45
CA PHE A 277 -5.75 10.00 -13.72
C PHE A 277 -4.23 9.90 -13.65
N TYR A 278 -3.74 8.75 -13.18
CA TYR A 278 -2.33 8.44 -13.22
C TYR A 278 -2.11 6.95 -13.51
N TRP A 279 -1.53 6.69 -14.67
CA TRP A 279 -1.14 5.37 -15.14
C TRP A 279 0.34 5.14 -14.91
N ASN A 280 0.64 4.02 -14.26
CA ASN A 280 1.99 3.53 -14.09
C ASN A 280 2.10 2.10 -14.63
N PHE A 281 3.12 1.87 -15.46
CA PHE A 281 3.42 0.58 -16.09
C PHE A 281 4.49 -0.20 -15.34
N CYS A 282 4.85 0.27 -14.15
CA CYS A 282 5.59 -0.43 -13.14
C CYS A 282 5.00 -0.11 -11.75
N VAL A 283 5.49 -0.74 -10.68
CA VAL A 283 4.96 -0.49 -9.34
C VAL A 283 5.79 0.61 -8.66
N ALA A 284 5.26 1.83 -8.59
CA ALA A 284 5.78 2.85 -7.66
C ALA A 284 5.33 2.46 -6.25
N ASP A 285 6.20 1.83 -5.48
CA ASP A 285 5.80 1.20 -4.24
C ASP A 285 5.81 2.20 -3.08
N ILE A 286 4.65 2.78 -2.76
CA ILE A 286 4.45 3.61 -1.56
C ILE A 286 4.81 2.85 -0.27
N ASN A 287 4.95 1.52 -0.33
CA ASN A 287 5.37 0.73 0.81
C ASN A 287 6.87 0.81 1.10
N GLN A 288 7.68 1.32 0.19
CA GLN A 288 9.10 1.54 0.40
C GLN A 288 9.33 2.63 1.44
N THR A 289 10.50 2.58 2.10
CA THR A 289 10.90 3.64 3.01
C THR A 289 11.19 4.90 2.18
N PRO A 290 10.51 6.03 2.43
CA PRO A 290 10.77 7.26 1.71
C PRO A 290 12.16 7.81 2.07
N VAL A 291 12.68 8.67 1.20
CA VAL A 291 13.88 9.48 1.46
C VAL A 291 13.41 10.89 1.81
N GLY A 292 13.94 11.47 2.88
CA GLY A 292 13.64 12.85 3.25
C GLY A 292 14.77 13.82 2.91
N GLU A 293 14.40 14.99 2.42
CA GLU A 293 15.29 16.11 2.11
C GLU A 293 14.87 17.31 2.97
N ASN A 294 15.71 17.68 3.94
CA ASN A 294 15.47 18.85 4.78
C ASN A 294 15.84 20.12 3.98
N LEU A 295 14.85 20.96 3.70
CA LEU A 295 15.01 22.21 2.94
C LEU A 295 15.46 23.39 3.83
N GLY A 296 15.57 23.17 5.15
CA GLY A 296 15.99 24.16 6.13
C GLY A 296 14.97 25.29 6.34
N ASN A 297 15.44 26.37 6.99
CA ASN A 297 14.66 27.59 7.17
C ASN A 297 14.66 28.41 5.87
N LEU A 298 13.72 28.09 4.99
CA LEU A 298 13.59 28.71 3.67
C LEU A 298 13.36 30.22 3.79
N GLY A 299 14.30 31.01 3.25
CA GLY A 299 14.26 32.47 3.30
C GLY A 299 14.53 33.08 4.69
N GLY A 300 14.73 32.27 5.74
CA GLY A 300 14.84 32.76 7.11
C GLY A 300 13.52 33.23 7.74
N GLU A 301 12.39 32.93 7.08
CA GLU A 301 11.06 33.43 7.45
C GLU A 301 10.27 32.47 8.36
N LEU A 302 10.77 31.25 8.56
CA LEU A 302 10.08 30.22 9.35
C LEU A 302 10.37 30.39 10.85
N SER A 303 9.30 30.33 11.65
CA SER A 303 9.33 30.39 13.11
C SER A 303 8.27 29.45 13.67
N GLN A 304 8.68 28.25 14.09
CA GLN A 304 7.79 27.14 14.42
C GLN A 304 6.76 26.90 13.32
N PRO A 305 7.19 26.54 12.09
CA PRO A 305 6.27 26.27 11.01
C PRO A 305 5.44 25.03 11.35
N VAL A 306 4.13 25.16 11.18
CA VAL A 306 3.11 24.15 11.47
C VAL A 306 2.06 24.16 10.36
N PHE A 307 1.59 22.96 9.99
CA PHE A 307 0.60 22.70 8.95
C PHE A 307 0.92 23.34 7.60
N MET A 308 0.72 22.58 6.54
CA MET A 308 1.01 23.06 5.19
C MET A 308 0.01 22.49 4.21
N ASP A 309 -0.52 23.37 3.37
CA ASP A 309 -1.26 22.99 2.20
C ASP A 309 -0.71 23.72 0.97
N PHE A 310 -0.92 23.15 -0.21
CA PHE A 310 -0.49 23.72 -1.48
C PHE A 310 -1.53 23.50 -2.58
N ALA A 311 -1.53 24.38 -3.56
CA ALA A 311 -2.40 24.25 -4.71
C ALA A 311 -1.74 24.88 -5.95
N LYS A 312 -2.20 24.46 -7.12
CA LYS A 312 -1.84 25.08 -8.39
C LYS A 312 -2.90 26.13 -8.71
N ASP A 313 -2.48 27.37 -8.93
CA ASP A 313 -3.40 28.44 -9.32
C ASP A 313 -3.80 28.35 -10.80
N ASP A 314 -4.75 29.19 -11.20
CA ASP A 314 -5.29 29.23 -12.56
C ASP A 314 -4.25 29.68 -13.62
N ASN A 315 -3.13 30.29 -13.20
CA ASN A 315 -2.01 30.65 -14.08
C ASN A 315 -1.01 29.50 -14.27
N GLY A 316 -1.21 28.40 -13.54
CA GLY A 316 -0.39 27.21 -13.60
C GLY A 316 0.81 27.20 -12.65
N ASP A 317 0.88 28.15 -11.72
CA ASP A 317 1.94 28.22 -10.70
C ASP A 317 1.49 27.53 -9.41
N TYR A 318 2.42 26.82 -8.77
CA TYR A 318 2.22 26.19 -7.48
C TYR A 318 2.55 27.16 -6.34
N TYR A 319 1.61 27.24 -5.41
CA TYR A 319 1.74 27.98 -4.16
C TYR A 319 1.54 27.04 -2.99
N GLY A 320 2.40 27.15 -1.98
CA GLY A 320 2.22 26.55 -0.67
C GLY A 320 1.94 27.62 0.37
N PHE A 321 1.24 27.25 1.44
CA PHE A 321 1.04 28.09 2.60
C PHE A 321 1.26 27.27 3.88
N SER A 322 1.93 27.87 4.86
CA SER A 322 2.08 27.33 6.20
C SER A 322 1.87 28.42 7.25
N ILE A 323 1.73 28.01 8.50
CA ILE A 323 1.59 28.95 9.63
C ILE A 323 2.86 28.90 10.48
N ASN A 324 3.38 30.08 10.85
CA ASN A 324 4.29 30.18 12.00
C ASN A 324 3.45 30.15 13.26
N HIS A 325 3.71 29.21 14.16
CA HIS A 325 2.92 29.01 15.37
C HIS A 325 3.04 30.21 16.34
N ILE A 326 4.27 30.66 16.59
CA ILE A 326 4.58 31.82 17.44
C ILE A 326 5.74 32.62 16.81
N PRO A 327 5.53 33.91 16.45
CA PRO A 327 4.25 34.60 16.40
C PRO A 327 3.35 34.03 15.29
N GLY A 328 2.04 34.09 15.48
CA GLY A 328 1.04 33.65 14.50
C GLY A 328 1.14 34.40 13.19
N GLN A 329 1.70 33.81 12.14
CA GLN A 329 1.91 34.46 10.84
C GLN A 329 1.68 33.50 9.68
N LEU A 330 1.15 34.02 8.56
CA LEU A 330 1.00 33.25 7.33
C LEU A 330 2.26 33.34 6.48
N ILE A 331 2.81 32.19 6.12
CA ILE A 331 3.96 32.06 5.23
C ILE A 331 3.49 31.55 3.87
N ARG A 332 3.93 32.21 2.80
CA ARG A 332 3.67 31.82 1.41
C ARG A 332 4.94 31.28 0.75
N TYR A 333 4.80 30.17 0.05
CA TYR A 333 5.85 29.53 -0.75
C TYR A 333 5.45 29.60 -2.22
N ARG A 334 6.28 30.22 -3.07
CA ARG A 334 6.05 30.28 -4.51
C ARG A 334 6.98 29.32 -5.22
N PHE A 335 6.44 28.18 -5.64
CA PHE A 335 7.19 27.11 -6.30
C PHE A 335 7.27 27.29 -7.83
N GLY A 336 6.47 28.19 -8.42
CA GLY A 336 6.40 28.34 -9.87
C GLY A 336 5.78 27.08 -10.50
N ASN A 337 6.27 26.62 -11.64
CA ASN A 337 5.66 25.53 -12.40
C ASN A 337 5.79 24.11 -11.77
N SER A 338 6.52 23.93 -10.67
CA SER A 338 6.72 22.62 -10.03
C SER A 338 7.00 22.74 -8.54
N LEU A 339 6.34 21.91 -7.72
CA LEU A 339 6.60 21.77 -6.28
C LEU A 339 8.01 21.22 -5.96
N LEU A 340 8.79 20.78 -6.96
CA LEU A 340 10.19 20.42 -6.75
C LEU A 340 11.16 21.60 -6.77
N ASN A 341 10.74 22.75 -7.28
CA ASN A 341 11.57 23.95 -7.30
C ASN A 341 11.84 24.41 -5.86
N THR A 342 12.99 25.04 -5.63
CA THR A 342 13.21 25.79 -4.38
C THR A 342 12.25 26.99 -4.37
N PRO A 343 11.32 27.09 -3.42
CA PRO A 343 10.33 28.14 -3.46
C PRO A 343 10.93 29.49 -3.07
N VAL A 344 10.37 30.56 -3.63
CA VAL A 344 10.53 31.91 -3.06
C VAL A 344 9.57 32.02 -1.88
N VAL A 345 10.10 32.29 -0.69
CA VAL A 345 9.32 32.36 0.56
C VAL A 345 9.06 33.81 0.94
N GLU A 346 7.84 34.08 1.39
CA GLU A 346 7.37 35.40 1.77
C GLU A 346 6.52 35.31 3.04
N ASN A 347 6.88 36.07 4.07
CA ASN A 347 6.08 36.21 5.28
C ASN A 347 5.01 37.29 5.07
N LEU A 348 3.74 36.88 5.03
CA LEU A 348 2.60 37.78 4.83
C LEU A 348 2.11 38.43 6.14
N GLY A 349 2.76 38.10 7.25
CA GLY A 349 2.43 38.62 8.57
C GLY A 349 1.16 38.03 9.15
N ASN A 350 0.57 38.74 10.11
CA ASN A 350 -0.55 38.29 10.91
C ASN A 350 -1.88 38.99 10.58
N TYR A 351 -1.94 39.73 9.48
CA TYR A 351 -3.12 40.50 9.03
C TYR A 351 -3.70 41.38 10.14
N ASN A 352 -2.89 42.31 10.66
CA ASN A 352 -3.26 43.22 11.76
C ASN A 352 -3.68 42.51 13.06
N GLY A 353 -3.14 41.31 13.30
CA GLY A 353 -3.44 40.51 14.48
C GLY A 353 -4.65 39.58 14.35
N ASP A 354 -5.27 39.51 13.17
CA ASP A 354 -6.36 38.56 12.93
C ASP A 354 -5.90 37.11 13.10
N ILE A 355 -4.73 36.76 12.55
CA ILE A 355 -4.11 35.45 12.79
C ILE A 355 -3.62 35.42 14.25
N PRO A 356 -4.16 34.52 15.11
CA PRO A 356 -3.76 34.42 16.51
C PRO A 356 -2.34 33.84 16.65
N ASN A 357 -1.67 34.17 17.75
CA ASN A 357 -0.58 33.32 18.24
C ASN A 357 -1.14 31.94 18.58
N GLN A 358 -0.35 30.89 18.35
CA GLN A 358 -0.80 29.49 18.37
C GLN A 358 -1.82 29.19 17.26
N ALA A 359 -1.76 29.92 16.14
CA ALA A 359 -2.39 29.49 14.90
C ALA A 359 -1.72 28.20 14.41
N GLU A 360 -2.51 27.26 13.90
CA GLU A 360 -1.99 25.96 13.47
C GLU A 360 -2.62 25.57 12.12
N GLY A 361 -3.84 25.07 12.10
CA GLY A 361 -4.48 24.48 10.92
C GLY A 361 -4.68 25.48 9.79
N VAL A 362 -4.29 25.08 8.57
CA VAL A 362 -4.38 25.90 7.36
C VAL A 362 -4.82 25.04 6.17
N GLN A 363 -5.76 25.55 5.37
CA GLN A 363 -6.27 24.91 4.15
C GLN A 363 -6.48 25.93 3.04
N ILE A 364 -6.18 25.54 1.80
CA ILE A 364 -6.42 26.33 0.60
C ILE A 364 -7.74 25.93 -0.03
N VAL A 365 -8.58 26.92 -0.34
CA VAL A 365 -9.89 26.69 -0.98
C VAL A 365 -10.04 27.58 -2.20
N GLN A 366 -10.52 27.02 -3.31
CA GLN A 366 -10.96 27.80 -4.47
C GLN A 366 -12.50 27.78 -4.54
N ALA A 367 -13.13 28.94 -4.39
CA ALA A 367 -14.59 29.07 -4.42
C ALA A 367 -15.01 30.34 -5.18
N ASN A 368 -16.03 30.23 -6.04
CA ASN A 368 -16.55 31.35 -6.85
C ASN A 368 -15.48 32.14 -7.63
N GLY A 369 -14.45 31.45 -8.14
CA GLY A 369 -13.36 32.07 -8.89
C GLY A 369 -12.37 32.88 -8.04
N LYS A 370 -12.43 32.75 -6.71
CA LYS A 370 -11.47 33.31 -5.77
C LYS A 370 -10.73 32.21 -5.01
N TRP A 371 -9.53 32.54 -4.58
CA TRP A 371 -8.68 31.73 -3.72
C TRP A 371 -8.75 32.24 -2.28
N TYR A 372 -9.00 31.33 -1.35
CA TYR A 372 -9.10 31.59 0.07
C TYR A 372 -8.12 30.73 0.86
N ILE A 373 -7.55 31.30 1.91
CA ILE A 373 -6.78 30.54 2.92
C ILE A 373 -7.57 30.57 4.21
N VAL A 374 -8.01 29.39 4.66
CA VAL A 374 -8.74 29.22 5.92
C VAL A 374 -7.73 28.82 6.99
N VAL A 375 -7.73 29.56 8.10
CA VAL A 375 -6.83 29.35 9.23
C VAL A 375 -7.66 29.16 10.50
N VAL A 376 -7.29 28.16 11.30
CA VAL A 376 -7.79 27.98 12.66
C VAL A 376 -6.62 27.99 13.64
N GLY A 377 -6.91 28.40 14.87
CA GLY A 377 -5.99 28.24 15.98
C GLY A 377 -6.20 29.28 17.07
N GLY A 378 -5.21 29.38 17.93
CA GLY A 378 -5.26 30.15 19.17
C GLY A 378 -5.53 29.25 20.38
N GLY A 379 -4.86 29.53 21.49
CA GLY A 379 -5.06 28.88 22.78
C GLY A 379 -5.14 29.88 23.94
N ASN A 380 -4.76 29.43 25.13
CA ASN A 380 -4.82 30.22 26.34
C ASN A 380 -3.42 30.62 26.83
N GLY A 381 -3.29 31.83 27.38
CA GLY A 381 -2.08 32.23 28.11
C GLY A 381 -1.04 33.04 27.34
N LEU A 382 -1.27 33.38 26.06
CA LEU A 382 -0.41 34.28 25.28
C LEU A 382 -1.17 35.53 24.80
N PRO A 383 -0.49 36.66 24.56
CA PRO A 383 -1.10 37.81 23.88
C PRO A 383 -1.61 37.40 22.49
N ASN A 384 -2.76 37.93 22.08
CA ASN A 384 -3.38 37.63 20.78
C ASN A 384 -3.59 36.13 20.49
N SER A 385 -3.85 35.29 21.49
CA SER A 385 -4.01 33.85 21.30
C SER A 385 -5.45 33.35 21.33
N SER A 386 -6.47 34.21 21.46
CA SER A 386 -7.86 33.72 21.58
C SER A 386 -8.27 32.81 20.41
N PRO A 387 -8.84 31.61 20.67
CA PRO A 387 -9.24 30.68 19.63
C PRO A 387 -10.19 31.30 18.60
N ARG A 388 -9.93 31.12 17.30
CA ARG A 388 -10.76 31.68 16.22
C ARG A 388 -10.56 31.01 14.86
N VAL A 389 -11.50 31.25 13.97
CA VAL A 389 -11.40 30.99 12.52
C VAL A 389 -11.11 32.31 11.79
N VAL A 390 -10.14 32.27 10.88
CA VAL A 390 -9.75 33.40 10.03
C VAL A 390 -9.74 32.95 8.58
N VAL A 391 -10.28 33.76 7.68
CA VAL A 391 -10.19 33.54 6.23
C VAL A 391 -9.50 34.71 5.56
N ILE A 392 -8.60 34.41 4.63
CA ILE A 392 -7.82 35.40 3.88
C ILE A 392 -8.19 35.28 2.40
N ASP A 393 -8.69 36.35 1.79
CA ASP A 393 -9.12 36.39 0.39
C ASP A 393 -7.95 36.84 -0.50
N PHE A 394 -7.46 35.95 -1.37
CA PHE A 394 -6.41 36.23 -2.36
C PHE A 394 -6.94 36.64 -3.73
N GLY A 395 -8.27 36.73 -3.90
CA GLY A 395 -8.90 37.05 -5.17
C GLY A 395 -8.63 35.96 -6.21
N SER A 396 -8.46 36.36 -7.47
CA SER A 396 -8.34 35.42 -8.60
C SER A 396 -6.99 34.70 -8.70
N SER A 397 -6.00 35.00 -7.84
CA SER A 397 -4.72 34.28 -7.83
C SER A 397 -4.04 34.38 -6.48
N MET A 398 -3.49 33.24 -6.02
CA MET A 398 -2.68 33.13 -4.80
C MET A 398 -1.37 33.93 -4.83
N GLY A 399 -0.94 34.41 -6.01
CA GLY A 399 0.21 35.31 -6.16
C GLY A 399 -0.07 36.75 -5.74
N SER A 400 -1.35 37.14 -5.62
CA SER A 400 -1.76 38.49 -5.22
C SER A 400 -1.36 38.77 -3.77
N VAL A 401 -1.09 40.04 -3.42
CA VAL A 401 -0.96 40.43 -2.02
C VAL A 401 -2.38 40.62 -1.47
N SER A 402 -2.82 39.74 -0.58
CA SER A 402 -4.13 39.87 0.06
C SER A 402 -4.15 41.07 1.01
N GLN A 403 -5.24 41.83 0.98
CA GLN A 403 -5.51 42.93 1.91
C GLN A 403 -6.79 42.69 2.72
N ILE A 404 -7.46 41.56 2.53
CA ILE A 404 -8.78 41.27 3.08
C ILE A 404 -8.66 40.02 3.94
N SER A 405 -8.82 40.20 5.24
CA SER A 405 -8.95 39.14 6.24
C SER A 405 -10.33 39.21 6.90
N HIS A 406 -10.92 38.04 7.13
CA HIS A 406 -12.18 37.86 7.83
C HIS A 406 -11.92 37.09 9.12
N ASN A 407 -11.91 37.80 10.24
CA ASN A 407 -11.80 37.20 11.57
C ASN A 407 -13.20 36.95 12.14
N TRP A 408 -13.59 35.68 12.25
CA TRP A 408 -14.91 35.30 12.72
C TRP A 408 -14.97 34.93 14.20
N GLY A 409 -13.85 35.06 14.90
CA GLY A 409 -13.77 34.76 16.33
C GLY A 409 -14.01 33.29 16.66
N ASN A 410 -14.34 33.03 17.92
CA ASN A 410 -14.53 31.67 18.45
C ASN A 410 -15.91 31.10 18.06
N LEU A 411 -15.98 30.45 16.90
CA LEU A 411 -17.19 29.81 16.39
C LEU A 411 -17.27 28.33 16.81
N GLY A 412 -18.36 27.93 17.46
CA GLY A 412 -18.57 26.53 17.83
C GLY A 412 -17.77 26.07 19.05
N LEU A 413 -17.43 26.99 19.97
CA LEU A 413 -16.71 26.71 21.22
C LEU A 413 -15.34 26.06 20.99
N LEU A 414 -14.57 26.66 20.08
CA LEU A 414 -13.18 26.28 19.83
C LEU A 414 -12.35 26.42 21.10
N ASP A 415 -11.51 25.42 21.34
CA ASP A 415 -10.61 25.39 22.49
C ASP A 415 -9.29 24.73 22.08
N GLN A 416 -8.33 25.58 21.71
CA GLN A 416 -7.10 25.19 21.02
C GLN A 416 -7.37 24.33 19.77
N PRO A 417 -8.01 24.88 18.72
CA PRO A 417 -8.19 24.16 17.47
C PRO A 417 -6.84 23.97 16.78
N ILE A 418 -6.51 22.73 16.40
CA ILE A 418 -5.17 22.37 15.90
C ILE A 418 -5.17 22.18 14.40
N ASP A 419 -5.78 21.11 13.87
CA ASP A 419 -5.79 20.82 12.44
C ASP A 419 -7.15 21.17 11.79
N LEU A 420 -7.16 21.30 10.47
CA LEU A 420 -8.31 21.73 9.67
C LEU A 420 -8.44 20.89 8.40
N HIS A 421 -9.60 20.27 8.22
CA HIS A 421 -9.99 19.61 6.98
C HIS A 421 -11.18 20.32 6.35
N VAL A 422 -11.00 21.00 5.21
CA VAL A 422 -12.08 21.66 4.47
C VAL A 422 -12.49 20.78 3.29
N PHE A 423 -13.79 20.61 3.09
CA PHE A 423 -14.34 19.75 2.04
C PHE A 423 -15.59 20.37 1.42
N ASN A 424 -15.88 19.97 0.19
CA ASN A 424 -17.08 20.36 -0.52
C ASN A 424 -18.07 19.18 -0.55
N GLU A 425 -19.33 19.43 -0.22
CA GLU A 425 -20.40 18.46 -0.37
C GLU A 425 -21.64 19.13 -0.99
N GLY A 426 -22.00 18.70 -2.20
CA GLY A 426 -23.04 19.36 -2.99
C GLY A 426 -22.60 20.73 -3.49
N ASN A 427 -23.34 21.79 -3.14
CA ASN A 427 -22.99 23.17 -3.52
C ASN A 427 -22.30 23.95 -2.38
N ASN A 428 -22.10 23.31 -1.22
CA ASN A 428 -21.61 23.98 -0.02
C ASN A 428 -20.24 23.46 0.39
N TRP A 429 -19.51 24.32 1.06
CA TRP A 429 -18.24 24.05 1.71
C TRP A 429 -18.43 23.88 3.20
N TYR A 430 -17.74 22.89 3.75
CA TYR A 430 -17.76 22.52 5.14
C TYR A 430 -16.32 22.37 5.63
N GLY A 431 -16.12 22.39 6.94
CA GLY A 431 -14.81 22.06 7.50
C GLY A 431 -14.91 21.36 8.84
N PHE A 432 -13.89 20.61 9.19
CA PHE A 432 -13.71 20.05 10.53
C PHE A 432 -12.43 20.58 11.14
N THR A 433 -12.50 20.91 12.42
CA THR A 433 -11.30 21.11 13.24
C THR A 433 -11.40 20.31 14.53
N VAL A 434 -10.25 19.83 14.99
CA VAL A 434 -10.10 19.16 16.28
C VAL A 434 -9.72 20.18 17.35
N ASN A 435 -10.36 20.10 18.52
CA ASN A 435 -10.10 20.97 19.65
C ASN A 435 -9.33 20.20 20.72
N ALA A 436 -8.07 20.57 20.93
CA ALA A 436 -7.15 19.79 21.72
C ALA A 436 -7.47 19.81 23.22
N LEU A 437 -7.89 20.95 23.77
CA LEU A 437 -8.06 21.10 25.22
C LEU A 437 -9.36 20.53 25.77
N ASN A 438 -10.45 20.59 24.99
CA ASN A 438 -11.75 20.05 25.40
C ASN A 438 -12.08 18.70 24.74
N ASN A 439 -11.13 18.12 24.01
CA ASN A 439 -11.24 16.82 23.33
C ASN A 439 -12.43 16.74 22.36
N THR A 440 -12.83 17.81 21.68
CA THR A 440 -14.00 17.78 20.78
C THR A 440 -13.66 18.01 19.32
N ILE A 441 -14.61 17.79 18.42
CA ILE A 441 -14.53 18.19 17.00
C ILE A 441 -15.57 19.24 16.71
N THR A 442 -15.19 20.31 16.01
CA THR A 442 -16.12 21.34 15.52
C THR A 442 -16.27 21.23 14.02
N ARG A 443 -17.52 21.20 13.54
CA ARG A 443 -17.86 21.26 12.12
C ARG A 443 -18.34 22.66 11.74
N PHE A 444 -17.75 23.22 10.69
CA PHE A 444 -18.15 24.48 10.05
C PHE A 444 -19.00 24.21 8.80
N ASP A 445 -19.96 25.10 8.55
CA ASP A 445 -20.69 25.23 7.28
C ASP A 445 -20.42 26.63 6.74
N PHE A 446 -19.52 26.70 5.74
CA PHE A 446 -19.13 27.91 5.02
C PHE A 446 -20.10 28.23 3.89
N SER A 447 -21.17 27.44 3.69
CA SER A 447 -22.07 27.55 2.55
C SER A 447 -21.30 27.57 1.23
N ASN A 448 -21.78 28.28 0.21
CA ASN A 448 -21.06 28.47 -1.04
C ASN A 448 -20.21 29.77 -1.06
N ASN A 449 -20.01 30.44 0.09
CA ASN A 449 -19.41 31.76 0.14
C ASN A 449 -18.53 31.98 1.39
N PHE A 450 -17.23 32.11 1.18
CA PHE A 450 -16.23 32.37 2.23
C PHE A 450 -16.12 33.85 2.64
N ASP A 451 -16.85 34.76 2.00
CA ASP A 451 -16.92 36.18 2.41
C ASP A 451 -17.93 36.39 3.58
N VAL A 452 -18.67 35.34 3.96
CA VAL A 452 -19.70 35.36 5.02
C VAL A 452 -19.29 34.41 6.15
N ALA A 453 -19.54 34.83 7.40
CA ALA A 453 -19.23 34.00 8.56
C ALA A 453 -19.97 32.66 8.51
N PRO A 454 -19.28 31.52 8.72
CA PRO A 454 -19.87 30.20 8.70
C PRO A 454 -20.72 29.95 9.96
N THR A 455 -21.60 28.97 9.89
CA THR A 455 -22.16 28.37 11.11
C THR A 455 -21.24 27.27 11.62
N ALA A 456 -21.24 27.02 12.94
CA ALA A 456 -20.38 26.02 13.55
C ALA A 456 -21.14 25.19 14.58
N ILE A 457 -20.89 23.87 14.59
CA ILE A 457 -21.49 22.91 15.52
C ILE A 457 -20.35 22.11 16.16
N ASN A 458 -20.29 22.10 17.49
CA ASN A 458 -19.42 21.20 18.24
C ASN A 458 -20.08 19.81 18.31
N LEU A 459 -19.39 18.79 17.81
CA LEU A 459 -19.87 17.41 17.73
C LEU A 459 -19.60 16.60 19.02
N GLY A 460 -18.82 17.15 19.96
CA GLY A 460 -18.49 16.53 21.24
C GLY A 460 -17.24 15.65 21.20
N ASP A 461 -16.98 14.99 22.34
CA ASP A 461 -15.76 14.20 22.63
C ASP A 461 -15.83 12.77 22.09
N PHE A 462 -17.03 12.21 21.92
CA PHE A 462 -17.23 10.80 21.56
C PHE A 462 -16.60 9.79 22.55
N GLY A 463 -15.85 10.23 23.58
CA GLY A 463 -15.30 9.43 24.67
C GLY A 463 -13.97 8.74 24.35
N LEU A 464 -13.40 9.00 23.17
CA LEU A 464 -12.14 8.40 22.70
C LEU A 464 -11.06 9.44 22.40
N LEU A 465 -11.42 10.73 22.37
CA LEU A 465 -10.51 11.79 22.00
C LEU A 465 -9.67 12.20 23.23
N ASN A 466 -8.38 12.40 23.04
CA ASN A 466 -7.47 12.82 24.10
C ASN A 466 -6.34 13.69 23.51
N TYR A 467 -6.54 15.00 23.58
CA TYR A 467 -5.72 15.99 22.88
C TYR A 467 -5.61 15.67 21.39
N PRO A 468 -6.75 15.70 20.65
CA PRO A 468 -6.77 15.41 19.23
C PRO A 468 -5.97 16.48 18.47
N ASP A 469 -5.00 16.05 17.68
CA ASP A 469 -4.05 16.92 16.96
C ASP A 469 -4.34 16.95 15.46
N GLY A 470 -4.36 15.81 14.77
CA GLY A 470 -4.49 15.72 13.31
C GLY A 470 -5.83 15.16 12.88
N ILE A 471 -6.28 15.54 11.68
CA ILE A 471 -7.56 15.10 11.10
C ILE A 471 -7.43 14.79 9.61
N TYR A 472 -7.72 13.54 9.24
CA TYR A 472 -7.63 13.10 7.84
C TYR A 472 -8.87 12.33 7.39
N ALA A 473 -9.54 12.81 6.34
CA ALA A 473 -10.74 12.17 5.78
C ALA A 473 -10.41 11.24 4.61
N VAL A 474 -11.11 10.10 4.56
CA VAL A 474 -11.04 9.11 3.48
C VAL A 474 -12.45 8.73 3.06
N ASN A 475 -12.70 8.67 1.76
CA ASN A 475 -13.87 8.04 1.17
C ASN A 475 -13.47 6.68 0.59
N ASP A 476 -14.01 5.61 1.17
CA ASP A 476 -13.82 4.25 0.67
C ASP A 476 -15.16 3.73 0.16
N ASN A 477 -15.33 3.73 -1.17
CA ASN A 477 -16.54 3.25 -1.84
C ASN A 477 -17.84 3.92 -1.33
N ASN A 478 -17.88 5.25 -1.30
CA ASN A 478 -18.97 6.07 -0.75
C ASN A 478 -19.18 5.88 0.77
N PHE A 479 -18.16 5.40 1.49
CA PHE A 479 -18.18 5.34 2.94
C PHE A 479 -17.09 6.26 3.50
N TRP A 480 -17.51 7.39 4.04
CA TRP A 480 -16.67 8.40 4.66
C TRP A 480 -16.20 7.94 6.04
N ARG A 481 -14.90 8.06 6.25
CA ARG A 481 -14.23 7.85 7.53
C ARG A 481 -13.27 9.00 7.77
N VAL A 482 -13.19 9.45 9.01
CA VAL A 482 -12.23 10.49 9.43
C VAL A 482 -11.33 9.88 10.50
N PHE A 483 -10.03 9.98 10.31
CA PHE A 483 -9.04 9.54 11.28
C PHE A 483 -8.52 10.73 12.07
N ILE A 484 -8.39 10.55 13.38
CA ILE A 484 -7.93 11.54 14.33
C ILE A 484 -6.73 10.97 15.07
N THR A 485 -5.61 11.69 15.08
CA THR A 485 -4.47 11.37 15.95
C THR A 485 -4.66 12.03 17.31
N ASN A 486 -4.45 11.28 18.39
CA ASN A 486 -4.55 11.77 19.76
C ASN A 486 -3.15 11.95 20.34
N GLY A 487 -2.68 13.19 20.47
CA GLY A 487 -1.32 13.53 20.88
C GLY A 487 -0.98 13.09 22.30
N LEU A 488 -1.85 13.37 23.28
CA LEU A 488 -1.65 12.92 24.66
C LEU A 488 -2.10 11.48 24.89
N GLY A 489 -3.07 11.01 24.11
CA GLY A 489 -3.55 9.63 24.15
C GLY A 489 -2.58 8.61 23.56
N ASN A 490 -1.69 9.04 22.66
CA ASN A 490 -0.86 8.16 21.83
C ASN A 490 -1.71 7.14 21.05
N THR A 491 -2.89 7.54 20.56
CA THR A 491 -3.82 6.65 19.86
C THR A 491 -4.33 7.25 18.55
N ILE A 492 -4.97 6.42 17.73
CA ILE A 492 -5.76 6.87 16.58
C ILE A 492 -7.23 6.56 16.87
N THR A 493 -8.10 7.54 16.66
CA THR A 493 -9.55 7.37 16.66
C THR A 493 -10.06 7.47 15.23
N ARG A 494 -10.94 6.56 14.82
CA ARG A 494 -11.64 6.64 13.54
C ARG A 494 -13.10 6.98 13.77
N LEU A 495 -13.62 7.88 12.97
CA LEU A 495 -15.02 8.31 12.97
C LEU A 495 -15.68 7.86 11.68
N ASP A 496 -16.65 6.96 11.78
CA ASP A 496 -17.37 6.39 10.64
C ASP A 496 -18.62 7.22 10.35
N PHE A 497 -18.60 8.00 9.27
CA PHE A 497 -19.67 8.91 8.84
C PHE A 497 -20.66 8.27 7.86
N GLY A 498 -20.32 7.12 7.25
CA GLY A 498 -21.18 6.48 6.27
C GLY A 498 -21.24 7.27 4.96
N SER A 499 -22.41 7.48 4.39
CA SER A 499 -22.54 8.04 3.03
C SER A 499 -22.22 9.54 2.89
N SER A 500 -22.09 10.27 3.99
CA SER A 500 -21.89 11.73 4.00
C SER A 500 -21.12 12.16 5.24
N LEU A 501 -20.17 13.08 5.10
CA LEU A 501 -19.47 13.70 6.23
C LEU A 501 -20.41 14.58 7.07
N LEU A 502 -21.61 14.88 6.59
CA LEU A 502 -22.62 15.63 7.34
C LEU A 502 -23.37 14.76 8.37
N ASN A 503 -23.26 13.44 8.28
CA ASN A 503 -23.86 12.52 9.24
C ASN A 503 -23.24 12.64 10.64
N THR A 504 -23.93 12.10 11.64
CA THR A 504 -23.34 11.87 12.96
C THR A 504 -22.41 10.66 12.89
N PRO A 505 -21.13 10.78 13.22
CA PRO A 505 -20.21 9.68 13.11
C PRO A 505 -20.36 8.66 14.24
N VAL A 506 -19.94 7.42 13.97
CA VAL A 506 -19.71 6.39 14.98
C VAL A 506 -18.22 6.31 15.30
N PRO A 507 -17.79 6.51 16.55
CA PRO A 507 -16.38 6.45 16.92
C PRO A 507 -15.88 5.01 17.06
N VAL A 508 -14.66 4.77 16.62
CA VAL A 508 -13.94 3.49 16.67
C VAL A 508 -12.53 3.73 17.16
N ASP A 509 -12.15 3.07 18.25
CA ASP A 509 -10.79 3.11 18.80
C ASP A 509 -9.88 2.20 17.98
N LEU A 510 -8.82 2.76 17.39
CA LEU A 510 -7.76 1.99 16.74
C LEU A 510 -6.52 1.83 17.64
N GLY A 511 -6.54 2.42 18.85
CA GLY A 511 -5.51 2.28 19.86
C GLY A 511 -4.16 2.83 19.42
N ASN A 512 -3.09 2.23 19.97
CA ASN A 512 -1.71 2.50 19.61
C ASN A 512 -1.11 1.27 18.88
N PRO A 513 -1.29 1.17 17.56
CA PRO A 513 -0.72 0.09 16.75
C PRO A 513 0.76 -0.15 17.06
N GLY A 514 1.08 -1.35 17.54
CA GLY A 514 2.45 -1.75 17.88
C GLY A 514 3.14 -0.92 18.98
N ASN A 515 2.41 -0.12 19.75
CA ASN A 515 2.97 0.87 20.69
C ASN A 515 3.98 1.82 20.04
N THR A 516 3.75 2.18 18.77
CA THR A 516 4.66 2.99 17.95
C THR A 516 4.32 4.47 17.97
N LEU A 517 3.11 4.85 18.38
CA LEU A 517 2.68 6.25 18.41
C LEU A 517 3.17 6.90 19.71
N ILE A 518 3.90 8.01 19.58
CA ILE A 518 4.42 8.81 20.69
C ILE A 518 4.22 10.28 20.32
N THR A 519 3.14 10.86 20.85
CA THR A 519 2.65 12.19 20.51
C THR A 519 2.46 12.35 19.00
N PRO A 520 1.58 11.51 18.39
CA PRO A 520 1.29 11.60 16.97
C PRO A 520 0.60 12.93 16.65
N ARG A 521 1.15 13.73 15.72
CA ARG A 521 0.58 15.04 15.37
C ARG A 521 -0.39 14.96 14.23
N ASP A 522 0.05 14.42 13.09
CA ASP A 522 -0.73 14.44 11.86
C ASP A 522 -0.55 13.14 11.08
N MET A 523 -1.48 12.87 10.18
CA MET A 523 -1.52 11.66 9.40
C MET A 523 -2.04 11.85 7.98
N LEU A 524 -1.60 10.98 7.09
CA LEU A 524 -2.20 10.81 5.76
C LEU A 524 -2.50 9.34 5.50
N VAL A 525 -3.52 9.07 4.70
CA VAL A 525 -3.88 7.72 4.24
C VAL A 525 -3.98 7.71 2.73
N VAL A 526 -3.39 6.68 2.12
CA VAL A 526 -3.29 6.51 0.67
C VAL A 526 -3.74 5.10 0.28
N LYS A 527 -4.59 5.00 -0.74
CA LYS A 527 -4.95 3.72 -1.35
C LYS A 527 -3.99 3.40 -2.49
N PHE A 528 -3.35 2.24 -2.42
CA PHE A 528 -2.46 1.76 -3.47
C PHE A 528 -2.80 0.31 -3.81
N CYS A 529 -3.26 0.08 -5.04
CA CYS A 529 -3.87 -1.20 -5.43
C CYS A 529 -4.99 -1.60 -4.45
N ASP A 530 -4.97 -2.84 -3.96
CA ASP A 530 -5.94 -3.40 -3.03
C ASP A 530 -5.59 -3.16 -1.55
N SER A 531 -4.68 -2.23 -1.25
CA SER A 531 -4.27 -1.94 0.14
C SER A 531 -4.30 -0.45 0.49
N TYR A 532 -4.60 -0.15 1.74
CA TYR A 532 -4.54 1.18 2.34
C TYR A 532 -3.30 1.29 3.23
N THR A 533 -2.48 2.30 2.97
CA THR A 533 -1.28 2.62 3.77
C THR A 533 -1.47 3.98 4.43
N GLY A 534 -1.07 4.12 5.68
CA GLY A 534 -1.05 5.40 6.39
C GLY A 534 0.37 5.83 6.74
N PHE A 535 0.58 7.13 6.92
CA PHE A 535 1.81 7.69 7.49
C PHE A 535 1.44 8.67 8.60
N ILE A 536 2.16 8.62 9.71
CA ILE A 536 2.01 9.51 10.87
C ILE A 536 3.36 10.13 11.19
N VAL A 537 3.37 11.39 11.63
CA VAL A 537 4.54 12.03 12.24
C VAL A 537 4.41 12.04 13.77
N ASN A 538 5.42 11.52 14.46
CA ASN A 538 5.53 11.59 15.93
C ASN A 538 6.38 12.80 16.32
N ALA A 539 5.81 13.72 17.11
CA ALA A 539 6.51 14.95 17.49
C ALA A 539 7.66 14.73 18.48
N ASN A 540 7.51 13.83 19.45
CA ASN A 540 8.48 13.70 20.56
C ASN A 540 9.62 12.72 20.28
N THR A 541 9.48 11.87 19.26
CA THR A 541 10.52 10.92 18.83
C THR A 541 11.09 11.21 17.45
N ASP A 542 10.68 12.33 16.84
CA ASP A 542 11.19 12.82 15.57
C ASP A 542 11.19 11.78 14.45
N GLU A 543 10.11 11.01 14.33
CA GLU A 543 10.04 9.88 13.41
C GLU A 543 8.73 9.85 12.61
N ILE A 544 8.77 9.09 11.52
CA ILE A 544 7.57 8.72 10.75
C ILE A 544 7.17 7.29 11.09
N ILE A 545 5.89 7.10 11.34
CA ILE A 545 5.27 5.78 11.51
C ILE A 545 4.49 5.44 10.25
N LYS A 546 4.72 4.26 9.69
CA LYS A 546 3.94 3.69 8.60
C LYS A 546 2.86 2.76 9.18
N LEU A 547 1.62 2.96 8.75
CA LEU A 547 0.47 2.11 9.04
C LEU A 547 0.12 1.24 7.83
N ASP A 548 -0.24 -0.02 8.06
CA ASP A 548 -0.78 -0.92 7.04
C ASP A 548 -2.18 -1.39 7.48
N PHE A 549 -3.19 -0.92 6.74
CA PHE A 549 -4.59 -1.27 6.96
C PHE A 549 -5.01 -2.49 6.11
N GLY A 550 -4.17 -2.99 5.21
CA GLY A 550 -4.56 -4.01 4.24
C GLY A 550 -5.71 -3.53 3.36
N SER A 551 -6.65 -4.42 3.02
CA SER A 551 -7.71 -4.13 2.04
C SER A 551 -8.87 -3.27 2.55
N GLY A 552 -8.85 -2.83 3.79
CA GLY A 552 -9.91 -1.97 4.32
C GLY A 552 -9.68 -1.60 5.78
N PHE A 553 -10.61 -0.82 6.33
CA PHE A 553 -10.43 -0.20 7.65
C PHE A 553 -11.03 -1.01 8.81
N ASP A 554 -11.61 -2.19 8.58
CA ASP A 554 -12.35 -2.90 9.63
C ASP A 554 -11.48 -3.50 10.74
N GLN A 555 -10.16 -3.57 10.53
CA GLN A 555 -9.18 -4.07 11.50
C GLN A 555 -8.30 -2.94 12.03
N ILE A 556 -7.72 -3.15 13.21
CA ILE A 556 -6.66 -2.28 13.72
C ILE A 556 -5.45 -2.43 12.78
N PRO A 557 -4.89 -1.34 12.24
CA PRO A 557 -3.74 -1.43 11.33
C PRO A 557 -2.51 -1.96 12.05
N THR A 558 -1.59 -2.56 11.30
CA THR A 558 -0.24 -2.78 11.81
C THR A 558 0.60 -1.53 11.64
N ALA A 559 1.64 -1.35 12.45
CA ALA A 559 2.48 -0.16 12.39
C ALA A 559 3.97 -0.49 12.47
N LYS A 560 4.78 0.34 11.80
CA LYS A 560 6.23 0.25 11.75
C LYS A 560 6.83 1.65 11.78
N SER A 561 7.74 1.91 12.73
CA SER A 561 8.58 3.11 12.67
C SER A 561 9.56 3.03 11.49
N LEU A 562 9.65 4.13 10.76
CA LEU A 562 10.65 4.37 9.71
C LEU A 562 11.84 5.18 10.25
N GLY A 563 11.78 5.65 11.50
CA GLY A 563 12.81 6.45 12.16
C GLY A 563 12.89 7.90 11.66
N ASN A 564 13.92 8.59 12.13
CA ASN A 564 14.24 9.95 11.73
C ASN A 564 15.05 9.97 10.42
N ILE A 565 14.36 9.90 9.27
CA ILE A 565 14.99 9.76 7.96
C ILE A 565 15.49 11.08 7.34
N ALA A 566 15.32 12.22 8.03
CA ALA A 566 15.56 13.55 7.45
C ALA A 566 16.00 14.62 8.46
N ASN A 567 16.51 14.22 9.63
CA ASN A 567 16.76 15.12 10.76
C ASN A 567 15.51 15.96 11.10
N PHE A 568 14.36 15.29 11.21
CA PHE A 568 13.17 15.86 11.81
C PHE A 568 13.49 16.38 13.21
N ASP A 569 12.85 17.48 13.57
CA ASP A 569 12.92 18.07 14.90
C ASP A 569 11.52 18.63 15.20
N LYS A 570 10.77 17.85 15.97
CA LYS A 570 9.34 18.01 16.19
C LYS A 570 8.54 18.11 14.89
N PRO A 571 8.52 17.04 14.07
CA PRO A 571 7.74 17.01 12.83
C PRO A 571 6.25 17.14 13.18
N HIS A 572 5.59 18.10 12.54
CA HIS A 572 4.31 18.63 13.01
C HIS A 572 3.13 18.29 12.11
N SER A 573 3.31 18.30 10.80
CA SER A 573 2.23 17.98 9.85
C SER A 573 2.75 17.23 8.64
N LEU A 574 1.85 16.61 7.89
CA LEU A 574 2.08 16.03 6.58
C LEU A 574 1.19 16.75 5.57
N SER A 575 1.78 17.33 4.51
CA SER A 575 0.97 17.84 3.41
C SER A 575 0.30 16.67 2.67
N LYS A 576 -0.77 16.97 1.92
CA LYS A 576 -1.31 16.02 0.93
C LYS A 576 -0.22 15.56 -0.05
N LEU A 577 -0.39 14.35 -0.58
CA LEU A 577 0.55 13.78 -1.55
C LEU A 577 0.49 14.54 -2.88
N PHE A 578 1.64 14.69 -3.51
CA PHE A 578 1.73 15.16 -4.89
C PHE A 578 2.75 14.36 -5.66
N ARG A 579 2.61 14.36 -6.98
CA ARG A 579 3.48 13.60 -7.86
C ARG A 579 4.19 14.51 -8.84
N VAL A 580 5.47 14.20 -9.06
CA VAL A 580 6.26 14.78 -10.14
C VAL A 580 6.96 13.65 -10.87
N ASN A 581 6.62 13.47 -12.14
CA ASN A 581 7.01 12.31 -12.95
C ASN A 581 6.57 10.99 -12.27
N GLN A 582 7.51 10.08 -12.02
CA GLN A 582 7.26 8.77 -11.41
C GLN A 582 7.23 8.78 -9.87
N ASP A 583 7.74 9.84 -9.24
CA ASP A 583 7.96 9.90 -7.79
C ASP A 583 6.80 10.60 -7.09
N ILE A 584 6.43 10.10 -5.89
CA ILE A 584 5.43 10.72 -5.02
C ILE A 584 6.16 11.48 -3.91
N TYR A 585 5.60 12.62 -3.52
CA TYR A 585 6.18 13.50 -2.53
C TYR A 585 5.12 13.96 -1.51
N SER A 586 5.59 14.39 -0.35
CA SER A 586 4.85 15.13 0.68
C SER A 586 5.81 16.09 1.36
N PHE A 587 5.29 17.15 1.99
CA PHE A 587 6.06 18.03 2.83
C PHE A 587 5.75 17.79 4.31
N ILE A 588 6.77 17.94 5.15
CA ILE A 588 6.66 17.94 6.61
C ILE A 588 7.14 19.29 7.12
N THR A 589 6.34 19.94 7.95
CA THR A 589 6.79 21.11 8.72
C THR A 589 7.47 20.62 10.00
N ASN A 590 8.67 21.12 10.30
CA ASN A 590 9.43 20.80 11.52
C ASN A 590 9.45 22.04 12.41
N ALA A 591 8.77 21.94 13.56
CA ALA A 591 8.50 23.11 14.37
C ALA A 591 9.77 23.62 15.09
N ASP A 592 10.57 22.74 15.68
CA ASP A 592 11.61 23.19 16.62
C ASP A 592 12.89 23.67 15.90
N ASN A 593 13.24 23.10 14.73
CA ASN A 593 14.37 23.55 13.91
C ASN A 593 13.99 24.58 12.82
N ASN A 594 12.73 25.02 12.77
CA ASN A 594 12.22 25.99 11.79
C ASN A 594 12.43 25.57 10.33
N ALA A 595 12.14 24.31 9.98
CA ALA A 595 12.42 23.79 8.64
C ALA A 595 11.24 23.11 7.97
N ILE A 596 11.26 23.06 6.64
CA ILE A 596 10.39 22.18 5.84
C ILE A 596 11.21 21.00 5.34
N THR A 597 10.71 19.79 5.51
CA THR A 597 11.28 18.58 4.89
C THR A 597 10.42 18.14 3.72
N ARG A 598 11.04 17.79 2.60
CA ARG A 598 10.38 17.13 1.47
C ARG A 598 10.62 15.63 1.55
N LEU A 599 9.55 14.86 1.70
CA LEU A 599 9.57 13.41 1.57
C LEU A 599 9.46 13.00 0.11
N LYS A 600 10.19 11.96 -0.27
CA LYS A 600 10.18 11.34 -1.59
C LYS A 600 9.96 9.83 -1.47
N PHE A 601 8.90 9.34 -2.09
CA PHE A 601 8.68 7.93 -2.39
C PHE A 601 9.10 7.68 -3.83
N SER A 602 10.20 6.94 -4.01
CA SER A 602 10.78 6.73 -5.33
C SER A 602 9.89 5.85 -6.19
N GLY A 603 9.62 6.31 -7.41
CA GLY A 603 9.00 5.52 -8.45
C GLY A 603 9.98 4.51 -9.05
N CYS A 604 9.42 3.49 -9.67
CA CYS A 604 10.14 2.45 -10.38
C CYS A 604 10.79 2.96 -11.69
N THR A 605 11.98 2.44 -12.03
CA THR A 605 12.80 2.83 -13.21
C THR A 605 12.84 1.76 -14.31
N ASN A 606 12.09 0.68 -14.16
CA ASN A 606 12.19 -0.56 -14.95
C ASN A 606 11.12 -0.71 -16.04
N SER A 607 10.35 0.34 -16.34
CA SER A 607 9.41 0.34 -17.47
C SER A 607 10.04 1.00 -18.70
N ASN A 608 9.97 0.32 -19.84
CA ASN A 608 10.31 0.90 -21.15
C ASN A 608 9.19 1.80 -21.71
N THR A 609 8.07 1.92 -20.99
CA THR A 609 6.93 2.77 -21.35
C THR A 609 6.76 3.90 -20.31
N PRO A 610 6.74 5.19 -20.72
CA PRO A 610 6.51 6.31 -19.81
C PRO A 610 5.13 6.25 -19.13
N ASN A 611 5.04 6.79 -17.91
CA ASN A 611 3.77 6.99 -17.22
C ASN A 611 2.87 7.99 -17.99
N SER A 612 1.56 7.93 -17.75
CA SER A 612 0.59 8.84 -18.40
C SER A 612 -0.39 9.41 -17.37
N ALA A 613 -0.76 10.68 -17.52
CA ALA A 613 -1.83 11.33 -16.76
C ALA A 613 -3.14 11.48 -17.56
N ASP A 614 -3.17 10.94 -18.78
CA ASP A 614 -4.34 11.00 -19.65
C ASP A 614 -5.41 10.04 -19.16
N SER A 615 -6.68 10.38 -19.36
CA SER A 615 -7.77 9.45 -19.07
C SER A 615 -7.68 8.18 -19.91
N LEU A 616 -7.06 8.22 -21.09
CA LEU A 616 -6.76 7.05 -21.90
C LEU A 616 -5.26 7.06 -22.25
N PRO A 617 -4.46 6.15 -21.70
CA PRO A 617 -3.03 6.14 -21.94
C PRO A 617 -2.70 5.58 -23.34
N PRO A 618 -1.52 5.91 -23.91
CA PRO A 618 -1.06 5.31 -25.15
C PRO A 618 -0.85 3.78 -25.01
N PRO A 619 -0.85 3.03 -26.13
CA PRO A 619 -0.59 1.59 -26.10
C PRO A 619 0.77 1.26 -25.48
N VAL A 620 0.80 0.20 -24.66
CA VAL A 620 1.99 -0.24 -23.92
C VAL A 620 2.61 -1.46 -24.60
N THR A 621 3.95 -1.54 -24.65
CA THR A 621 4.66 -2.72 -25.20
C THR A 621 5.76 -3.17 -24.25
N TYR A 622 5.91 -4.49 -24.07
CA TYR A 622 6.99 -5.09 -23.30
C TYR A 622 7.90 -5.92 -24.21
N ASN A 623 9.21 -5.70 -24.12
CA ASN A 623 10.21 -6.35 -24.97
C ASN A 623 10.87 -7.58 -24.33
N ALA A 624 10.52 -7.90 -23.09
CA ALA A 624 11.04 -9.03 -22.35
C ALA A 624 9.90 -9.85 -21.70
N PRO A 625 9.98 -11.19 -21.68
CA PRO A 625 9.02 -12.01 -20.96
C PRO A 625 9.03 -11.73 -19.45
N GLY A 626 7.86 -11.80 -18.81
CA GLY A 626 7.72 -11.55 -17.37
C GLY A 626 6.28 -11.23 -16.96
N ILE A 627 6.06 -11.08 -15.67
CA ILE A 627 4.80 -10.57 -15.12
C ILE A 627 4.99 -9.09 -14.84
N TYR A 628 4.16 -8.26 -15.46
CA TYR A 628 4.17 -6.80 -15.29
C TYR A 628 2.88 -6.35 -14.62
N ASN A 629 2.90 -5.23 -13.90
CA ASN A 629 1.73 -4.66 -13.26
C ASN A 629 1.41 -3.30 -13.86
N ILE A 630 0.16 -3.12 -14.25
CA ILE A 630 -0.41 -1.83 -14.65
C ILE A 630 -1.20 -1.31 -13.46
N ASN A 631 -0.87 -0.10 -13.00
CA ASN A 631 -1.56 0.58 -11.91
C ASN A 631 -2.26 1.83 -12.47
N LEU A 632 -3.54 1.96 -12.14
CA LEU A 632 -4.29 3.19 -12.29
C LEU A 632 -4.58 3.76 -10.90
N MET A 633 -4.20 5.01 -10.67
CA MET A 633 -4.65 5.82 -9.55
C MET A 633 -5.51 6.98 -10.04
N VAL A 634 -6.61 7.24 -9.35
CA VAL A 634 -7.59 8.28 -9.68
C VAL A 634 -7.75 9.17 -8.47
N ASP A 635 -7.83 10.49 -8.67
CA ASP A 635 -7.95 11.50 -7.60
C ASP A 635 -6.83 11.41 -6.55
N GLU A 636 -5.59 11.22 -7.00
CA GLU A 636 -4.41 11.12 -6.13
C GLU A 636 -4.30 12.31 -5.16
N GLY A 637 -4.11 12.02 -3.87
CA GLY A 637 -4.00 13.02 -2.81
C GLY A 637 -5.33 13.64 -2.36
N LEU A 638 -6.47 13.22 -2.93
CA LEU A 638 -7.81 13.64 -2.51
C LEU A 638 -8.49 12.55 -1.66
N PRO A 639 -9.48 12.90 -0.80
CA PRO A 639 -10.22 11.91 -0.04
C PRO A 639 -10.98 10.87 -0.89
N THR A 640 -11.28 11.17 -2.16
CA THR A 640 -11.93 10.29 -3.13
C THR A 640 -10.97 9.36 -3.88
N GLN A 641 -9.70 9.35 -3.50
CA GLN A 641 -8.67 8.58 -4.18
C GLN A 641 -9.05 7.09 -4.31
N THR A 642 -9.00 6.57 -5.53
CA THR A 642 -9.09 5.13 -5.79
C THR A 642 -7.92 4.63 -6.61
N SER A 643 -7.62 3.34 -6.50
CA SER A 643 -6.54 2.70 -7.25
C SER A 643 -6.92 1.28 -7.62
N LEU A 644 -6.45 0.83 -8.78
CA LEU A 644 -6.58 -0.55 -9.25
C LEU A 644 -5.28 -0.99 -9.90
N CYS A 645 -4.86 -2.22 -9.59
CA CYS A 645 -3.69 -2.84 -10.19
C CYS A 645 -4.10 -4.13 -10.91
N LYS A 646 -3.63 -4.31 -12.15
CA LYS A 646 -3.80 -5.55 -12.91
C LYS A 646 -2.46 -6.05 -13.39
N SER A 647 -2.22 -7.34 -13.19
CA SER A 647 -1.04 -8.03 -13.69
C SER A 647 -1.29 -8.49 -15.13
N ILE A 648 -0.24 -8.43 -15.95
CA ILE A 648 -0.24 -8.97 -17.32
C ILE A 648 0.97 -9.87 -17.49
N THR A 649 0.75 -11.05 -18.09
CA THR A 649 1.82 -12.01 -18.37
C THR A 649 2.33 -11.83 -19.79
N VAL A 650 3.58 -11.39 -19.93
CA VAL A 650 4.25 -11.28 -21.24
C VAL A 650 5.00 -12.57 -21.49
N VAL A 651 4.60 -13.31 -22.53
CA VAL A 651 5.17 -14.61 -22.88
C VAL A 651 6.17 -14.50 -24.03
N PRO A 652 7.26 -15.30 -24.03
CA PRO A 652 8.20 -15.31 -25.15
C PRO A 652 7.52 -15.81 -26.43
N SER A 653 7.87 -15.23 -27.57
CA SER A 653 7.46 -15.77 -28.86
C SER A 653 8.16 -17.12 -29.11
N PRO A 654 7.46 -18.18 -29.58
CA PRO A 654 8.10 -19.45 -29.94
C PRO A 654 9.11 -19.25 -31.09
N ALA A 655 10.24 -19.96 -31.04
CA ALA A 655 11.23 -19.95 -32.11
C ALA A 655 10.69 -20.66 -33.36
N LYS A 656 10.88 -20.06 -34.55
CA LYS A 656 10.57 -20.73 -35.83
C LYS A 656 11.59 -21.85 -36.07
N SER A 657 11.13 -23.09 -36.24
CA SER A 657 11.97 -24.20 -36.72
C SER A 657 11.92 -24.26 -38.25
N PRO A 658 13.04 -24.04 -38.97
CA PRO A 658 13.02 -24.07 -40.42
C PRO A 658 12.74 -25.48 -40.95
N ILE A 659 11.66 -25.62 -41.72
CA ILE A 659 11.35 -26.83 -42.50
C ILE A 659 11.77 -26.58 -43.95
N PHE A 660 12.61 -27.45 -44.51
CA PHE A 660 13.12 -27.35 -45.90
C PHE A 660 12.14 -27.99 -46.90
N ASP A 661 12.00 -27.43 -48.11
CA ASP A 661 11.16 -27.97 -49.20
C ASP A 661 11.52 -29.43 -49.59
N THR A 662 10.54 -30.25 -50.01
CA THR A 662 10.73 -31.71 -50.24
C THR A 662 9.89 -32.30 -51.40
N ALA A 663 10.22 -33.52 -51.88
CA ALA A 663 9.59 -34.19 -53.06
C ALA A 663 9.30 -35.71 -52.89
N PHE A 664 8.28 -36.28 -53.56
CA PHE A 664 7.89 -37.72 -53.49
C PHE A 664 7.33 -38.30 -54.82
N CYS A 665 7.42 -39.62 -55.08
CA CYS A 665 6.99 -40.24 -56.35
C CYS A 665 5.46 -40.46 -56.48
N SER A 666 4.90 -40.37 -57.70
CA SER A 666 3.45 -40.42 -57.99
C SER A 666 2.79 -41.80 -57.77
N SER A 667 2.69 -42.19 -56.50
CA SER A 667 1.85 -43.22 -55.88
C SER A 667 2.19 -43.39 -54.38
N ASP A 668 3.25 -42.73 -53.89
CA ASP A 668 3.70 -42.77 -52.50
C ASP A 668 3.11 -41.63 -51.66
N SER A 669 3.33 -41.69 -50.34
CA SER A 669 2.95 -40.65 -49.38
C SER A 669 4.14 -40.23 -48.54
N ILE A 670 4.26 -38.93 -48.25
CA ILE A 670 5.30 -38.36 -47.37
C ILE A 670 4.69 -37.89 -46.06
N VAL A 671 5.40 -38.08 -44.94
CA VAL A 671 4.99 -37.59 -43.61
C VAL A 671 5.76 -36.31 -43.31
N LEU A 672 5.04 -35.22 -43.08
CA LEU A 672 5.58 -33.97 -42.54
C LEU A 672 5.38 -33.99 -41.02
N SER A 673 6.43 -33.75 -40.23
CA SER A 673 6.35 -33.74 -38.76
C SER A 673 7.03 -32.52 -38.14
N THR A 674 6.57 -32.15 -36.94
CA THR A 674 7.16 -31.10 -36.09
C THR A 674 7.43 -31.67 -34.70
N THR A 675 8.45 -31.16 -34.00
CA THR A 675 8.89 -31.67 -32.69
C THR A 675 8.52 -30.76 -31.51
N PHE A 676 7.71 -29.71 -31.72
CA PHE A 676 7.47 -28.67 -30.72
C PHE A 676 6.20 -28.93 -29.87
N PRO A 677 6.29 -29.19 -28.56
CA PRO A 677 5.16 -29.67 -27.75
C PRO A 677 4.04 -28.61 -27.55
N ALA A 678 3.12 -28.50 -28.51
CA ALA A 678 1.98 -27.57 -28.49
C ALA A 678 0.82 -28.11 -29.35
N PRO A 679 -0.42 -27.60 -29.19
CA PRO A 679 -1.50 -27.90 -30.13
C PRO A 679 -1.20 -27.31 -31.51
N TYR A 680 -1.41 -28.10 -32.56
CA TYR A 680 -1.12 -27.73 -33.95
C TYR A 680 -2.42 -27.56 -34.75
N THR A 681 -2.38 -26.72 -35.77
CA THR A 681 -3.39 -26.69 -36.84
C THR A 681 -2.68 -26.57 -38.17
N TRP A 682 -2.73 -27.63 -38.96
CA TRP A 682 -2.26 -27.59 -40.34
C TRP A 682 -3.30 -26.94 -41.25
N ASN A 683 -2.88 -26.44 -42.41
CA ASN A 683 -3.78 -25.94 -43.45
C ASN A 683 -4.73 -27.01 -44.05
N THR A 684 -4.56 -28.27 -43.64
CA THR A 684 -5.43 -29.41 -43.90
C THR A 684 -6.47 -29.67 -42.79
N ALA A 685 -6.52 -28.82 -41.77
CA ALA A 685 -7.35 -28.92 -40.56
C ALA A 685 -7.01 -30.07 -39.60
N VAL A 686 -5.88 -30.77 -39.82
CA VAL A 686 -5.38 -31.82 -38.91
C VAL A 686 -4.69 -31.18 -37.69
N GLN A 687 -4.87 -31.77 -36.50
CA GLN A 687 -4.38 -31.24 -35.22
C GLN A 687 -3.26 -32.07 -34.55
N ASN A 688 -2.62 -32.96 -35.31
CA ASN A 688 -1.53 -33.81 -34.84
C ASN A 688 -0.15 -33.16 -35.09
N ASP A 689 0.88 -33.70 -34.44
CA ASP A 689 2.30 -33.32 -34.63
C ASP A 689 2.86 -33.68 -36.02
N SER A 690 2.07 -34.37 -36.83
CA SER A 690 2.42 -34.78 -38.18
C SER A 690 1.19 -34.90 -39.10
N ILE A 691 1.44 -34.75 -40.40
CA ILE A 691 0.45 -35.00 -41.46
C ILE A 691 1.05 -35.86 -42.58
N THR A 692 0.23 -36.72 -43.17
CA THR A 692 0.60 -37.52 -44.34
C THR A 692 0.05 -36.86 -45.60
N ILE A 693 0.93 -36.51 -46.53
CA ILE A 693 0.62 -35.79 -47.77
C ILE A 693 0.71 -36.73 -48.98
N LYS A 694 -0.25 -36.60 -49.91
CA LYS A 694 -0.34 -37.38 -51.16
C LYS A 694 -0.44 -36.52 -52.42
N GLN A 695 -0.44 -35.20 -52.29
CA GLN A 695 -0.57 -34.25 -53.40
C GLN A 695 0.46 -33.13 -53.22
N ALA A 696 0.95 -32.58 -54.33
CA ALA A 696 1.84 -31.42 -54.30
C ALA A 696 1.08 -30.17 -53.87
N GLY A 697 1.75 -29.27 -53.15
CA GLY A 697 1.17 -28.02 -52.67
C GLY A 697 1.98 -27.38 -51.55
N ILE A 698 1.58 -26.16 -51.19
CA ILE A 698 2.11 -25.46 -50.00
C ILE A 698 1.33 -25.95 -48.79
N TYR A 699 2.05 -26.50 -47.82
CA TYR A 699 1.52 -26.90 -46.53
C TYR A 699 2.05 -25.94 -45.46
N TRP A 700 1.19 -25.49 -44.55
CA TRP A 700 1.61 -24.66 -43.42
C TRP A 700 1.07 -25.24 -42.12
N VAL A 701 1.84 -25.09 -41.05
CA VAL A 701 1.46 -25.45 -39.70
C VAL A 701 1.42 -24.18 -38.85
N GLU A 702 0.34 -24.04 -38.11
CA GLU A 702 0.13 -22.99 -37.12
C GLU A 702 0.13 -23.63 -35.74
N THR A 703 0.84 -23.00 -34.80
CA THR A 703 0.79 -23.41 -33.39
C THR A 703 0.38 -22.23 -32.54
N ASN A 704 -0.42 -22.53 -31.52
CA ASN A 704 -0.85 -21.59 -30.51
C ASN A 704 -0.22 -22.01 -29.17
N TYR A 705 0.76 -21.23 -28.71
CA TYR A 705 1.40 -21.42 -27.42
C TYR A 705 1.04 -20.24 -26.51
N TYR A 706 0.18 -20.49 -25.51
CA TYR A 706 -0.33 -19.49 -24.57
C TYR A 706 -0.90 -18.21 -25.23
N GLY A 707 -1.59 -18.33 -26.37
CA GLY A 707 -2.22 -17.20 -27.07
C GLY A 707 -1.35 -16.61 -28.18
N CYS A 708 -0.06 -16.94 -28.26
CA CYS A 708 0.83 -16.50 -29.33
C CYS A 708 0.74 -17.43 -30.54
N VAL A 709 0.26 -16.88 -31.65
CA VAL A 709 0.10 -17.61 -32.91
C VAL A 709 1.34 -17.41 -33.79
N VAL A 710 1.97 -18.51 -34.17
CA VAL A 710 3.09 -18.52 -35.13
C VAL A 710 2.79 -19.52 -36.24
N ARG A 711 3.06 -19.09 -37.48
CA ARG A 711 2.86 -19.88 -38.70
C ARG A 711 4.17 -20.06 -39.45
N ASP A 712 4.40 -21.26 -39.95
CA ASP A 712 5.47 -21.57 -40.90
C ASP A 712 4.97 -22.45 -42.06
N SER A 713 5.62 -22.38 -43.22
CA SER A 713 5.18 -23.03 -44.46
C SER A 713 6.28 -23.79 -45.19
N ILE A 714 5.93 -24.91 -45.83
CA ILE A 714 6.78 -25.77 -46.66
C ILE A 714 6.13 -26.01 -48.03
N ASN A 715 6.93 -26.03 -49.09
CA ASN A 715 6.45 -26.40 -50.43
C ASN A 715 6.78 -27.87 -50.74
N VAL A 716 5.76 -28.68 -51.05
CA VAL A 716 5.89 -30.10 -51.40
C VAL A 716 5.62 -30.29 -52.89
N ILE A 717 6.57 -30.87 -53.63
CA ILE A 717 6.46 -31.11 -55.08
C ILE A 717 6.36 -32.61 -55.42
N ASN A 718 5.65 -32.95 -56.50
CA ASN A 718 5.45 -34.34 -56.94
C ASN A 718 6.57 -34.74 -57.93
N ALA A 719 7.28 -35.83 -57.63
CA ALA A 719 8.24 -36.48 -58.52
C ALA A 719 7.53 -37.56 -59.35
N VAL A 720 7.84 -37.64 -60.64
CA VAL A 720 7.08 -38.45 -61.61
C VAL A 720 7.87 -39.72 -61.95
N SER A 721 7.22 -40.89 -61.96
CA SER A 721 7.82 -42.13 -62.50
C SER A 721 8.43 -41.87 -63.88
N PRO A 722 9.59 -42.47 -64.21
CA PRO A 722 10.25 -42.20 -65.47
C PRO A 722 9.32 -42.59 -66.62
N ALA A 723 8.83 -41.59 -67.36
CA ALA A 723 8.07 -41.80 -68.57
C ALA A 723 9.05 -42.34 -69.61
N VAL A 724 9.00 -43.65 -69.86
CA VAL A 724 9.75 -44.30 -70.93
C VAL A 724 8.78 -44.39 -72.09
N ASN A 725 9.07 -43.62 -73.13
CA ASN A 725 8.33 -43.62 -74.37
C ASN A 725 9.38 -43.56 -75.49
N LEU A 726 9.60 -44.68 -76.18
CA LEU A 726 10.52 -44.79 -77.30
C LEU A 726 10.04 -44.02 -78.53
N GLY A 727 8.82 -43.49 -78.50
CA GLY A 727 8.12 -42.86 -79.61
C GLY A 727 7.14 -43.81 -80.27
N ALA A 728 6.23 -43.28 -81.08
CA ALA A 728 5.41 -44.10 -81.97
C ALA A 728 6.29 -44.72 -83.07
N ASP A 729 5.83 -45.83 -83.65
CA ASP A 729 6.45 -46.43 -84.84
C ASP A 729 6.78 -45.34 -85.87
N THR A 730 8.06 -45.16 -86.15
CA THR A 730 8.61 -44.01 -86.88
C THR A 730 9.18 -44.48 -88.20
N ALA A 731 9.62 -43.55 -89.03
CA ALA A 731 9.99 -43.85 -90.39
C ALA A 731 11.20 -42.96 -90.81
N ILE A 732 11.97 -43.24 -91.88
CA ILE A 732 13.11 -42.41 -92.38
C ILE A 732 12.80 -41.78 -93.77
N CYS A 733 13.05 -40.48 -94.05
CA CYS A 733 12.89 -40.02 -95.45
C CYS A 733 13.93 -40.75 -96.31
N ARG A 734 13.85 -40.71 -97.64
CA ARG A 734 14.26 -41.84 -98.51
C ARG A 734 15.70 -42.42 -98.34
N LEU A 735 16.62 -41.90 -97.49
CA LEU A 735 18.02 -42.36 -97.32
C LEU A 735 18.76 -42.22 -95.91
N ASP A 736 18.14 -42.01 -94.73
CA ASP A 736 18.87 -41.81 -93.42
C ASP A 736 18.47 -42.77 -92.26
N SER A 737 19.10 -42.62 -91.08
CA SER A 737 18.96 -43.46 -89.87
C SER A 737 18.38 -42.70 -88.65
N LEU A 738 17.82 -43.43 -87.65
CA LEU A 738 17.14 -42.86 -86.48
C LEU A 738 17.82 -43.24 -85.15
N LEU A 739 18.23 -42.26 -84.33
CA LEU A 739 18.70 -42.49 -82.95
C LEU A 739 17.50 -42.63 -81.99
N ILE A 740 17.31 -43.80 -81.39
CA ILE A 740 16.22 -44.08 -80.43
C ILE A 740 16.76 -43.92 -78.99
N ASN A 741 16.13 -43.05 -78.20
CA ASN A 741 16.54 -42.72 -76.82
C ASN A 741 15.41 -43.04 -75.84
N ALA A 742 15.70 -43.82 -74.79
CA ALA A 742 14.75 -44.24 -73.77
C ALA A 742 14.35 -43.14 -72.76
N GLY A 743 14.85 -41.91 -72.94
CA GLY A 743 14.70 -40.80 -72.01
C GLY A 743 15.40 -41.06 -70.67
N ASN A 744 15.03 -40.30 -69.63
CA ASN A 744 15.39 -40.59 -68.23
C ASN A 744 16.89 -40.58 -67.90
N ALA A 745 17.62 -39.54 -68.33
CA ALA A 745 19.06 -39.40 -68.07
C ALA A 745 19.42 -39.51 -66.58
N GLY A 746 20.39 -40.36 -66.25
CA GLY A 746 20.77 -40.73 -64.88
C GLY A 746 20.06 -41.98 -64.32
N ALA A 747 19.16 -42.59 -65.10
CA ALA A 747 18.60 -43.92 -64.83
C ALA A 747 19.53 -45.06 -65.30
N SER A 748 19.24 -46.30 -64.94
CA SER A 748 19.88 -47.50 -65.51
C SER A 748 19.01 -48.14 -66.60
N PHE A 749 19.61 -48.60 -67.73
CA PHE A 749 18.92 -49.03 -68.96
C PHE A 749 19.29 -50.45 -69.41
N LEU A 750 18.37 -51.16 -70.08
CA LEU A 750 18.62 -52.48 -70.72
C LEU A 750 17.77 -52.66 -72.00
N TRP A 751 18.42 -52.84 -73.16
CA TRP A 751 17.77 -52.96 -74.49
C TRP A 751 17.75 -54.41 -75.04
N ASN A 752 16.80 -54.73 -75.93
CA ASN A 752 16.74 -56.03 -76.63
C ASN A 752 17.89 -56.27 -77.62
N THR A 753 18.63 -55.22 -77.97
CA THR A 753 19.88 -55.27 -78.73
C THR A 753 21.10 -55.60 -77.85
N GLY A 754 20.92 -55.68 -76.52
CA GLY A 754 21.98 -55.95 -75.54
C GLY A 754 22.66 -54.70 -74.95
N SER A 755 22.30 -53.49 -75.39
CA SER A 755 22.89 -52.24 -74.90
C SER A 755 22.38 -51.87 -73.49
N ALA A 756 23.25 -51.27 -72.67
CA ALA A 756 22.91 -50.68 -71.36
C ALA A 756 22.96 -49.14 -71.36
N SER A 757 23.11 -48.54 -72.54
CA SER A 757 23.18 -47.09 -72.73
C SER A 757 21.77 -46.48 -72.81
N GLN A 758 21.62 -45.20 -72.47
CA GLN A 758 20.33 -44.51 -72.53
C GLN A 758 19.72 -44.45 -73.95
N SER A 759 20.53 -44.49 -75.01
CA SER A 759 20.11 -44.45 -76.41
C SER A 759 20.86 -45.46 -77.28
N ILE A 760 20.24 -45.89 -78.38
CA ILE A 760 20.79 -46.77 -79.43
C ILE A 760 20.48 -46.19 -80.83
N LEU A 761 21.30 -46.48 -81.85
CA LEU A 761 21.08 -46.03 -83.23
C LEU A 761 20.38 -47.13 -84.06
N ALA A 762 19.28 -46.82 -84.75
CA ALA A 762 18.50 -47.72 -85.60
C ALA A 762 18.50 -47.23 -87.05
N ASP A 763 19.18 -47.97 -87.93
CA ASP A 763 19.51 -47.59 -89.32
C ASP A 763 18.83 -48.46 -90.39
N SER A 764 17.98 -49.40 -89.95
CA SER A 764 17.24 -50.31 -90.81
C SER A 764 15.84 -50.54 -90.24
N ALA A 765 14.85 -50.71 -91.12
CA ALA A 765 13.47 -50.93 -90.72
C ALA A 765 13.34 -52.21 -89.87
N GLY A 766 12.77 -52.10 -88.65
CA GLY A 766 12.72 -53.18 -87.65
C GLY A 766 12.12 -52.73 -86.30
N THR A 767 12.08 -53.61 -85.28
CA THR A 767 11.46 -53.36 -83.96
C THR A 767 12.46 -53.38 -82.79
N TYR A 768 12.39 -52.42 -81.87
CA TYR A 768 13.33 -52.17 -80.76
C TYR A 768 12.62 -51.98 -79.39
N ILE A 769 13.21 -52.45 -78.26
CA ILE A 769 12.59 -52.46 -76.90
C ILE A 769 13.60 -52.09 -75.78
N VAL A 770 13.20 -51.33 -74.73
CA VAL A 770 14.04 -50.94 -73.57
C VAL A 770 13.35 -51.01 -72.18
N HIS A 771 14.11 -51.30 -71.12
CA HIS A 771 13.71 -51.16 -69.70
C HIS A 771 14.58 -50.10 -68.96
N VAL A 772 13.97 -49.26 -68.09
CA VAL A 772 14.62 -48.10 -67.44
C VAL A 772 14.27 -47.94 -65.95
N LYS A 773 15.23 -47.53 -65.09
CA LYS A 773 15.06 -47.29 -63.64
C LYS A 773 15.75 -46.01 -63.15
N ASN A 774 15.01 -45.02 -62.62
CA ASN A 774 15.55 -43.70 -62.24
C ASN A 774 16.23 -43.64 -60.84
N SER A 775 16.86 -42.50 -60.53
CA SER A 775 17.61 -42.25 -59.28
C SER A 775 16.75 -42.17 -58.01
N GLY A 776 15.43 -42.00 -58.14
CA GLY A 776 14.46 -42.09 -57.05
C GLY A 776 13.92 -43.50 -56.79
N GLY A 777 14.33 -44.50 -57.57
CA GLY A 777 14.00 -45.92 -57.37
C GLY A 777 12.86 -46.50 -58.23
N CYS A 778 12.19 -45.70 -59.07
CA CYS A 778 11.02 -46.12 -59.88
C CYS A 778 11.42 -46.69 -61.27
N THR A 779 10.69 -47.70 -61.80
CA THR A 779 11.00 -48.46 -63.04
C THR A 779 9.90 -48.38 -64.13
N SER A 780 10.26 -48.35 -65.43
CA SER A 780 9.34 -48.34 -66.60
C SER A 780 9.98 -48.92 -67.90
N SER A 781 9.20 -49.25 -68.96
CA SER A 781 9.71 -49.85 -70.23
C SER A 781 8.82 -49.55 -71.46
N ASP A 782 9.39 -49.57 -72.68
CA ASP A 782 8.63 -49.30 -73.93
C ASP A 782 9.24 -49.91 -75.24
N THR A 783 8.50 -49.87 -76.36
CA THR A 783 8.71 -50.55 -77.68
C THR A 783 8.55 -49.60 -78.89
N LEU A 784 9.37 -49.69 -79.96
CA LEU A 784 9.24 -48.90 -81.22
C LEU A 784 9.57 -49.70 -82.52
N VAL A 785 8.76 -49.57 -83.58
CA VAL A 785 9.00 -50.08 -84.96
C VAL A 785 9.45 -48.97 -85.92
N LEU A 786 10.36 -49.25 -86.87
CA LEU A 786 10.93 -48.28 -87.83
C LEU A 786 10.57 -48.60 -89.32
N ALA A 787 10.09 -47.61 -90.11
CA ALA A 787 9.61 -47.62 -91.52
C ALA A 787 10.21 -46.44 -92.38
N ASN A 788 9.62 -45.90 -93.49
CA ASN A 788 10.08 -44.65 -94.23
C ASN A 788 9.16 -43.36 -94.10
N HIS A 789 9.66 -42.08 -93.98
CA HIS A 789 9.13 -40.87 -93.23
C HIS A 789 8.48 -39.65 -93.93
N ALA A 790 7.97 -38.75 -93.06
CA ALA A 790 7.18 -37.51 -93.22
C ALA A 790 7.88 -36.23 -92.63
N ALA A 791 7.31 -35.02 -92.87
CA ALA A 791 7.94 -33.66 -92.78
C ALA A 791 8.25 -33.02 -91.39
N ILE A 792 9.01 -31.89 -91.39
CA ILE A 792 9.52 -31.08 -90.25
C ILE A 792 8.43 -30.22 -89.55
N ALA A 793 8.51 -30.07 -88.23
CA ALA A 793 7.72 -29.23 -87.34
C ALA A 793 8.67 -28.42 -86.41
N LEU A 794 8.86 -27.14 -86.74
CA LEU A 794 9.81 -26.22 -86.09
C LEU A 794 9.17 -25.39 -84.95
N LYS A 795 9.83 -25.28 -83.80
CA LYS A 795 9.41 -24.45 -82.65
C LYS A 795 10.56 -23.61 -82.10
N VAL A 796 10.37 -22.30 -81.99
CA VAL A 796 11.40 -21.35 -81.54
C VAL A 796 11.20 -20.87 -80.09
N THR A 797 12.28 -20.42 -79.43
CA THR A 797 12.26 -19.73 -78.12
C THR A 797 11.13 -18.71 -78.04
N SER A 798 10.42 -18.67 -76.92
CA SER A 798 9.38 -17.67 -76.68
C SER A 798 9.95 -16.27 -76.44
N ASP A 799 9.19 -15.25 -76.78
CA ASP A 799 9.53 -13.85 -76.53
C ASP A 799 9.98 -13.62 -75.08
N THR A 800 11.12 -12.95 -74.89
CA THR A 800 11.80 -12.81 -73.58
C THR A 800 12.37 -11.40 -73.39
N THR A 801 12.56 -10.96 -72.13
CA THR A 801 13.20 -9.68 -71.79
C THR A 801 14.57 -9.92 -71.14
N LEU A 802 15.60 -9.18 -71.56
CA LEU A 802 16.97 -9.23 -71.05
C LEU A 802 17.42 -7.86 -70.55
N CYS A 803 18.46 -7.82 -69.71
CA CYS A 803 19.12 -6.58 -69.34
C CYS A 803 20.17 -6.18 -70.38
N THR A 804 20.41 -4.88 -70.52
CA THR A 804 21.43 -4.33 -71.43
C THR A 804 22.79 -5.01 -71.15
N GLY A 805 23.43 -5.54 -72.20
CA GLY A 805 24.70 -6.28 -72.10
C GLY A 805 24.58 -7.76 -71.73
N SER A 806 23.37 -8.26 -71.44
CA SER A 806 23.11 -9.70 -71.28
C SER A 806 22.87 -10.36 -72.63
N SER A 807 23.19 -11.65 -72.72
CA SER A 807 22.99 -12.46 -73.91
C SER A 807 22.07 -13.64 -73.63
N LEU A 808 21.18 -13.96 -74.56
CA LEU A 808 20.31 -15.14 -74.48
C LEU A 808 20.63 -16.11 -75.58
N MET A 809 20.81 -17.39 -75.22
CA MET A 809 20.84 -18.45 -76.20
C MET A 809 19.42 -18.67 -76.73
N LEU A 810 19.20 -18.32 -77.99
CA LEU A 810 17.97 -18.70 -78.70
C LEU A 810 17.97 -20.23 -78.89
N GLN A 811 16.83 -20.82 -79.17
CA GLN A 811 16.65 -22.24 -79.45
C GLN A 811 15.56 -22.37 -80.51
N ALA A 812 15.90 -22.98 -81.63
CA ALA A 812 14.95 -23.47 -82.61
C ALA A 812 14.99 -25.00 -82.59
N ASN A 813 13.88 -25.62 -82.23
CA ASN A 813 13.73 -27.07 -82.15
C ASN A 813 12.77 -27.53 -83.25
N GLY A 814 13.30 -28.02 -84.36
CA GLY A 814 12.52 -28.77 -85.34
C GLY A 814 12.87 -30.25 -85.30
N ASN A 815 11.89 -31.13 -85.54
CA ASN A 815 12.18 -32.54 -85.78
C ASN A 815 12.92 -32.70 -87.12
N ASN A 816 13.99 -33.50 -87.09
CA ASN A 816 14.81 -33.89 -88.24
C ASN A 816 15.73 -32.79 -88.85
N VAL A 817 15.75 -31.55 -88.34
CA VAL A 817 16.53 -30.42 -88.89
C VAL A 817 18.07 -30.63 -88.86
N GLN A 818 18.74 -30.55 -90.02
CA GLN A 818 20.19 -30.56 -90.25
C GLN A 818 20.87 -29.17 -90.25
N THR A 819 20.28 -28.15 -90.88
CA THR A 819 20.88 -26.80 -90.95
C THR A 819 19.90 -25.73 -90.51
N TYR A 820 20.40 -24.71 -89.82
CA TYR A 820 19.64 -23.55 -89.40
C TYR A 820 20.18 -22.29 -90.10
N ALA A 821 19.36 -21.26 -90.25
CA ALA A 821 19.76 -19.96 -90.79
C ALA A 821 18.98 -18.84 -90.09
N TRP A 822 19.69 -17.99 -89.33
CA TRP A 822 19.11 -16.93 -88.51
C TRP A 822 19.37 -15.51 -89.04
N LEU A 823 18.43 -14.59 -88.82
CA LEU A 823 18.54 -13.15 -89.16
C LEU A 823 17.85 -12.27 -88.10
N PRO A 824 18.30 -11.02 -87.81
CA PRO A 824 19.52 -10.38 -88.32
C PRO A 824 20.80 -10.97 -87.67
N ASP A 825 21.92 -10.94 -88.41
CA ASP A 825 23.19 -11.59 -88.05
C ASP A 825 24.07 -10.77 -87.10
N ASN A 826 23.96 -9.44 -87.16
CA ASN A 826 24.86 -8.47 -86.51
C ASN A 826 24.95 -8.53 -84.97
N THR A 827 24.08 -9.31 -84.33
CA THR A 827 23.99 -9.46 -82.87
C THR A 827 23.88 -10.93 -82.42
N LEU A 828 24.10 -11.87 -83.35
CA LEU A 828 24.13 -13.32 -83.08
C LEU A 828 25.58 -13.84 -83.13
N THR A 829 25.90 -14.82 -82.29
CA THR A 829 27.24 -15.44 -82.30
C THR A 829 27.50 -16.30 -83.54
N ASP A 830 26.47 -16.93 -84.09
CA ASP A 830 26.55 -17.78 -85.28
C ASP A 830 25.15 -17.95 -85.86
N ILE A 831 24.92 -17.59 -87.12
CA ILE A 831 23.58 -17.68 -87.72
C ILE A 831 23.19 -19.10 -88.16
N SER A 832 24.08 -20.09 -88.09
CA SER A 832 23.90 -21.40 -88.73
C SER A 832 23.50 -22.56 -87.81
N ILE A 833 23.44 -22.30 -86.50
CA ILE A 833 23.18 -23.30 -85.46
C ILE A 833 21.76 -23.20 -84.88
N SER A 834 21.24 -24.25 -84.26
CA SER A 834 19.90 -24.23 -83.65
C SER A 834 19.79 -23.28 -82.46
N ASN A 835 20.92 -22.97 -81.83
CA ASN A 835 20.99 -22.28 -80.56
C ASN A 835 21.98 -21.10 -80.53
N PRO A 836 21.84 -20.10 -81.41
CA PRO A 836 22.75 -18.98 -81.44
C PRO A 836 22.57 -18.10 -80.21
N VAL A 837 23.63 -17.46 -79.75
CA VAL A 837 23.58 -16.52 -78.63
C VAL A 837 23.30 -15.12 -79.19
N ALA A 838 22.15 -14.56 -78.83
CA ALA A 838 21.73 -13.21 -79.16
C ALA A 838 22.17 -12.22 -78.08
N SER A 839 22.86 -11.14 -78.50
CA SER A 839 23.31 -10.04 -77.62
C SER A 839 22.86 -8.67 -78.16
N PRO A 840 21.54 -8.42 -78.31
CA PRO A 840 21.07 -7.15 -78.85
C PRO A 840 21.25 -6.00 -77.84
N ASN A 841 21.60 -4.80 -78.33
CA ASN A 841 21.68 -3.58 -77.52
C ASN A 841 20.34 -2.85 -77.39
N ASP A 842 19.42 -3.08 -78.33
CA ASP A 842 18.06 -2.55 -78.37
C ASP A 842 17.07 -3.70 -78.63
N THR A 843 15.79 -3.53 -78.29
CA THR A 843 14.75 -4.54 -78.55
C THR A 843 14.78 -5.02 -80.02
N THR A 844 15.05 -6.32 -80.22
CA THR A 844 15.33 -6.92 -81.54
C THR A 844 14.55 -8.21 -81.75
N ARG A 845 14.03 -8.42 -82.98
CA ARG A 845 13.33 -9.66 -83.39
C ARG A 845 14.23 -10.49 -84.30
N TYR A 846 14.39 -11.79 -83.99
CA TYR A 846 15.17 -12.75 -84.76
C TYR A 846 14.26 -13.77 -85.48
N TYR A 847 14.67 -14.21 -86.65
CA TYR A 847 13.99 -15.19 -87.51
C TYR A 847 14.92 -16.38 -87.77
N VAL A 848 14.38 -17.60 -87.88
CA VAL A 848 15.13 -18.83 -88.21
C VAL A 848 14.47 -19.62 -89.33
N SER A 849 15.30 -20.16 -90.23
CA SER A 849 14.93 -21.20 -91.18
C SER A 849 15.68 -22.50 -90.85
N ALA A 850 15.05 -23.65 -90.96
CA ALA A 850 15.49 -24.95 -90.49
C ALA A 850 15.27 -26.02 -91.57
N THR A 851 16.34 -26.65 -92.05
CA THR A 851 16.34 -27.67 -93.11
C THR A 851 16.65 -29.05 -92.55
N ASP A 852 15.87 -30.10 -92.76
CA ASP A 852 16.14 -31.48 -92.30
C ASP A 852 17.24 -32.21 -93.04
N ILE A 853 17.67 -33.30 -92.43
CA ILE A 853 18.76 -34.15 -92.91
C ILE A 853 18.44 -34.78 -94.28
N TYR A 854 17.15 -34.78 -94.67
CA TYR A 854 16.65 -35.27 -95.95
C TYR A 854 16.35 -34.16 -96.98
N GLY A 855 16.65 -32.90 -96.64
CA GLY A 855 16.55 -31.73 -97.53
C GLY A 855 15.22 -30.96 -97.53
N CYS A 856 14.29 -31.22 -96.61
CA CYS A 856 13.05 -30.44 -96.43
C CYS A 856 13.32 -29.18 -95.57
N ILE A 857 12.59 -28.06 -95.75
CA ILE A 857 12.89 -26.77 -95.06
C ILE A 857 11.62 -26.14 -94.45
N GLU A 858 11.72 -25.59 -93.23
CA GLU A 858 10.66 -24.87 -92.46
C GLU A 858 11.21 -23.60 -91.74
N SER A 859 10.39 -22.61 -91.32
CA SER A 859 10.86 -21.34 -90.70
C SER A 859 9.95 -20.73 -89.61
N ASP A 860 10.50 -19.97 -88.63
CA ASP A 860 9.81 -19.36 -87.45
C ASP A 860 10.58 -18.14 -86.83
N SER A 861 10.11 -17.46 -85.75
CA SER A 861 10.71 -16.21 -85.18
C SER A 861 10.57 -16.00 -83.65
N VAL A 862 11.37 -15.10 -83.05
CA VAL A 862 11.37 -14.70 -81.61
C VAL A 862 11.70 -13.22 -81.37
N LEU A 863 11.04 -12.54 -80.42
CA LEU A 863 11.31 -11.15 -80.00
C LEU A 863 12.07 -11.08 -78.66
N ILE A 864 13.18 -10.33 -78.61
CA ILE A 864 13.97 -10.05 -77.40
C ILE A 864 13.86 -8.57 -77.03
N ASN A 865 13.24 -8.26 -75.88
CA ASN A 865 13.18 -6.89 -75.31
C ASN A 865 14.44 -6.60 -74.47
N VAL A 866 15.04 -5.41 -74.60
CA VAL A 866 16.23 -5.02 -73.83
C VAL A 866 15.85 -3.93 -72.81
N ALA A 867 16.02 -4.24 -71.51
CA ALA A 867 15.79 -3.32 -70.40
C ALA A 867 17.10 -2.66 -69.94
N ALA A 868 17.05 -1.38 -69.54
CA ALA A 868 18.20 -0.65 -69.03
C ALA A 868 18.61 -1.17 -67.64
N LEU A 869 19.93 -1.20 -67.36
CA LEU A 869 20.44 -1.48 -66.03
C LEU A 869 20.10 -0.31 -65.07
N PRO A 870 19.72 -0.58 -63.82
CA PRO A 870 19.56 0.47 -62.82
C PRO A 870 20.91 1.09 -62.43
N SER A 871 20.91 2.37 -62.03
CA SER A 871 22.06 3.02 -61.40
C SER A 871 21.79 3.19 -59.91
N VAL A 872 22.76 2.83 -59.07
CA VAL A 872 22.73 3.04 -57.61
C VAL A 872 24.08 3.59 -57.16
N ALA A 873 24.06 4.55 -56.24
CA ALA A 873 25.24 5.04 -55.54
C ALA A 873 24.92 5.11 -54.05
N ALA A 874 25.70 4.42 -53.23
CA ALA A 874 25.68 4.50 -51.78
C ALA A 874 26.39 5.78 -51.33
N MET A 875 26.08 6.25 -50.12
CA MET A 875 26.81 7.37 -49.52
C MET A 875 28.31 7.06 -49.35
N ALA A 876 29.12 8.10 -49.19
CA ALA A 876 30.55 7.95 -48.93
C ALA A 876 30.83 7.27 -47.59
N ASP A 877 31.97 6.56 -47.52
CA ASP A 877 32.46 5.93 -46.29
C ASP A 877 32.50 6.93 -45.14
N THR A 878 31.94 6.53 -44.00
CA THR A 878 31.74 7.44 -42.86
C THR A 878 32.10 6.74 -41.55
N GLY A 879 32.78 7.47 -40.67
CA GLY A 879 33.08 7.04 -39.31
C GLY A 879 32.02 7.48 -38.31
N ILE A 880 31.60 6.59 -37.42
CA ILE A 880 30.72 6.86 -36.28
C ILE A 880 31.36 6.37 -34.98
N CYS A 881 30.93 6.88 -33.83
CA CYS A 881 31.38 6.36 -32.54
C CYS A 881 30.60 5.10 -32.16
N ALA A 882 31.22 4.18 -31.41
CA ALA A 882 30.56 2.98 -30.91
C ALA A 882 29.23 3.32 -30.20
N GLY A 883 28.16 2.63 -30.61
CA GLY A 883 26.79 2.85 -30.11
C GLY A 883 25.99 3.97 -30.81
N SER A 884 26.61 4.72 -31.75
CA SER A 884 25.90 5.71 -32.58
C SER A 884 25.16 5.06 -33.76
N SER A 885 24.25 5.81 -34.38
CA SER A 885 23.50 5.39 -35.56
C SER A 885 23.69 6.36 -36.74
N ILE A 886 23.56 5.87 -37.96
CA ILE A 886 23.64 6.68 -39.20
C ILE A 886 22.61 6.21 -40.23
N ILE A 887 22.04 7.12 -41.00
CA ILE A 887 21.12 6.78 -42.10
C ILE A 887 21.96 6.47 -43.35
N LEU A 888 21.78 5.28 -43.93
CA LEU A 888 22.43 4.87 -45.17
C LEU A 888 21.69 5.46 -46.38
N ALA A 889 22.10 6.65 -46.82
CA ALA A 889 21.53 7.27 -48.02
C ALA A 889 22.03 6.56 -49.29
N ASN A 890 21.14 6.41 -50.29
CA ASN A 890 21.52 6.04 -51.65
C ASN A 890 20.73 6.86 -52.68
N SER A 891 21.26 7.01 -53.89
CA SER A 891 20.64 7.78 -54.98
C SER A 891 20.29 6.92 -56.20
N ALA A 892 19.47 5.88 -56.02
CA ALA A 892 19.02 5.04 -57.12
C ALA A 892 18.02 5.76 -58.05
N THR A 893 18.23 5.69 -59.37
CA THR A 893 17.40 6.43 -60.35
C THR A 893 16.22 5.63 -60.90
N GLN A 894 16.30 4.30 -60.92
CA GLN A 894 15.24 3.40 -61.40
C GLN A 894 15.32 2.06 -60.63
N GLY A 895 14.61 1.91 -59.51
CA GLY A 895 14.58 0.67 -58.72
C GLY A 895 13.25 0.52 -57.99
N VAL A 896 12.67 -0.68 -58.01
CA VAL A 896 11.37 -0.97 -57.36
C VAL A 896 11.53 -1.79 -56.07
N LYS A 897 12.71 -2.37 -55.83
CA LYS A 897 13.06 -3.13 -54.62
C LYS A 897 14.50 -2.83 -54.21
N TYR A 898 14.70 -2.67 -52.90
CA TYR A 898 16.01 -2.48 -52.27
C TYR A 898 16.31 -3.69 -51.39
N LEU A 899 17.57 -4.10 -51.34
CA LEU A 899 18.06 -5.12 -50.43
C LEU A 899 19.46 -4.76 -49.93
N TRP A 900 19.58 -4.48 -48.64
CA TRP A 900 20.83 -4.21 -47.96
C TRP A 900 21.37 -5.49 -47.29
N SER A 901 22.68 -5.73 -47.43
CA SER A 901 23.39 -6.85 -46.82
C SER A 901 24.73 -6.39 -46.23
N PRO A 902 25.13 -6.84 -45.02
CA PRO A 902 24.39 -7.70 -44.11
C PRO A 902 23.18 -6.98 -43.47
N SER A 903 22.14 -7.70 -43.09
CA SER A 903 20.98 -7.13 -42.37
C SER A 903 21.28 -6.81 -40.90
N GLY A 904 22.38 -7.35 -40.35
CA GLY A 904 22.82 -7.13 -38.99
C GLY A 904 23.12 -5.66 -38.71
N GLY A 905 22.47 -5.09 -37.70
CA GLY A 905 22.62 -3.68 -37.32
C GLY A 905 21.88 -2.69 -38.20
N LEU A 906 20.92 -3.11 -39.04
CA LEU A 906 20.04 -2.22 -39.79
C LEU A 906 18.63 -2.18 -39.19
N SER A 907 17.95 -1.02 -39.27
CA SER A 907 16.52 -0.89 -38.92
C SER A 907 15.62 -1.72 -39.83
N SER A 908 16.02 -1.88 -41.10
CA SER A 908 15.34 -2.69 -42.11
C SER A 908 16.33 -3.01 -43.23
N GLY A 909 16.32 -4.26 -43.74
CA GLY A 909 17.14 -4.65 -44.88
C GLY A 909 16.56 -4.29 -46.24
N VAL A 910 15.33 -3.76 -46.31
CA VAL A 910 14.61 -3.51 -47.57
C VAL A 910 14.19 -2.06 -47.77
N ASP A 911 14.50 -1.21 -46.78
CA ASP A 911 14.17 0.21 -46.87
C ASP A 911 15.15 0.93 -47.82
N PRO A 912 14.71 1.96 -48.56
CA PRO A 912 15.60 2.75 -49.39
C PRO A 912 16.65 3.53 -48.58
N SER A 913 16.43 3.81 -47.30
CA SER A 913 17.40 4.53 -46.47
C SER A 913 17.34 4.03 -45.03
N PRO A 914 17.88 2.82 -44.75
CA PRO A 914 17.81 2.23 -43.42
C PRO A 914 18.78 2.93 -42.45
N ILE A 915 18.46 2.84 -41.17
CA ILE A 915 19.35 3.30 -40.09
C ILE A 915 20.30 2.16 -39.75
N ALA A 916 21.61 2.42 -39.76
CA ALA A 916 22.67 1.49 -39.40
C ALA A 916 23.26 1.80 -38.01
N THR A 917 23.36 0.79 -37.17
CA THR A 917 24.01 0.77 -35.84
C THR A 917 24.97 -0.43 -35.73
N PRO A 918 26.06 -0.45 -36.54
CA PRO A 918 27.01 -1.56 -36.51
C PRO A 918 27.83 -1.59 -35.21
N ALA A 919 28.09 -2.78 -34.67
CA ALA A 919 28.90 -2.96 -33.46
C ALA A 919 30.42 -2.95 -33.72
N ALA A 920 30.82 -3.13 -34.98
CA ALA A 920 32.20 -3.10 -35.47
C ALA A 920 32.19 -2.56 -36.90
N ASN A 921 33.37 -2.26 -37.47
CA ASN A 921 33.49 -1.81 -38.86
C ASN A 921 32.71 -2.75 -39.79
N THR A 922 31.69 -2.22 -40.45
CA THR A 922 30.76 -3.02 -41.26
C THR A 922 30.61 -2.39 -42.63
N THR A 923 30.74 -3.22 -43.66
CA THR A 923 30.46 -2.85 -45.04
C THR A 923 29.02 -3.24 -45.37
N TYR A 924 28.17 -2.25 -45.66
CA TYR A 924 26.81 -2.46 -46.11
C TYR A 924 26.74 -2.34 -47.63
N THR A 925 26.19 -3.34 -48.29
CA THR A 925 25.99 -3.39 -49.74
C THR A 925 24.50 -3.26 -50.05
N VAL A 926 24.11 -2.26 -50.84
CA VAL A 926 22.76 -2.11 -51.37
C VAL A 926 22.66 -2.80 -52.72
N THR A 927 21.63 -3.62 -52.90
CA THR A 927 21.23 -4.18 -54.19
C THR A 927 19.89 -3.59 -54.58
N VAL A 928 19.80 -2.97 -55.75
CA VAL A 928 18.54 -2.48 -56.31
C VAL A 928 18.10 -3.35 -57.47
N THR A 929 16.82 -3.68 -57.53
CA THR A 929 16.23 -4.50 -58.60
C THR A 929 15.10 -3.75 -59.29
N THR A 930 15.14 -3.72 -60.63
CA THR A 930 14.08 -3.15 -61.48
C THR A 930 12.91 -4.13 -61.64
N GLY A 931 11.76 -3.64 -62.15
CA GLY A 931 10.60 -4.49 -62.46
C GLY A 931 10.87 -5.55 -63.53
N ALA A 932 11.92 -5.37 -64.35
CA ALA A 932 12.37 -6.32 -65.37
C ALA A 932 13.40 -7.34 -64.84
N GLY A 933 13.76 -7.29 -63.55
CA GLY A 933 14.72 -8.21 -62.93
C GLY A 933 16.19 -7.79 -63.02
N CYS A 934 16.51 -6.66 -63.65
CA CYS A 934 17.88 -6.14 -63.71
C CYS A 934 18.33 -5.58 -62.35
N THR A 935 19.55 -5.92 -61.94
CA THR A 935 20.13 -5.52 -60.65
C THR A 935 21.34 -4.61 -60.81
N ALA A 936 21.57 -3.75 -59.82
CA ALA A 936 22.84 -3.06 -59.61
C ALA A 936 23.15 -3.02 -58.10
N THR A 937 24.44 -2.98 -57.77
CA THR A 937 24.91 -2.97 -56.39
C THR A 937 25.91 -1.86 -56.15
N ASP A 938 25.89 -1.28 -54.96
CA ASP A 938 26.97 -0.43 -54.46
C ASP A 938 27.16 -0.65 -52.94
N SER A 939 28.28 -0.20 -52.37
CA SER A 939 28.61 -0.45 -50.97
C SER A 939 29.13 0.80 -50.25
N VAL A 940 28.89 0.85 -48.93
CA VAL A 940 29.42 1.86 -48.02
C VAL A 940 30.07 1.18 -46.82
N VAL A 941 31.22 1.69 -46.38
CA VAL A 941 31.89 1.26 -45.16
C VAL A 941 31.53 2.21 -44.01
N ILE A 942 30.95 1.65 -42.95
CA ILE A 942 30.73 2.34 -41.68
C ILE A 942 31.82 1.91 -40.70
N ALA A 943 32.77 2.81 -40.44
CA ALA A 943 33.82 2.59 -39.46
C ALA A 943 33.31 2.93 -38.05
N VAL A 944 33.46 2.01 -37.10
CA VAL A 944 33.06 2.19 -35.70
C VAL A 944 34.29 2.55 -34.89
N ASN A 945 34.43 3.82 -34.57
CA ASN A 945 35.49 4.33 -33.72
C ASN A 945 35.21 3.93 -32.26
N PRO A 946 36.16 3.30 -31.55
CA PRO A 946 35.99 2.98 -30.14
C PRO A 946 35.84 4.26 -29.32
N LEU A 947 35.03 4.21 -28.26
CA LEU A 947 34.98 5.31 -27.30
C LEU A 947 36.35 5.45 -26.60
N PRO A 948 36.81 6.68 -26.32
CA PRO A 948 38.03 6.88 -25.56
C PRO A 948 37.89 6.29 -24.15
N ALA A 949 38.97 5.68 -23.64
CA ALA A 949 39.01 5.21 -22.26
C ALA A 949 39.29 6.40 -21.34
N VAL A 950 38.33 6.78 -20.49
CA VAL A 950 38.53 7.79 -19.45
C VAL A 950 38.56 7.10 -18.09
N THR A 951 39.47 7.56 -17.22
CA THR A 951 39.51 7.20 -15.81
C THR A 951 39.53 8.49 -15.01
N ALA A 952 38.38 8.86 -14.43
CA ALA A 952 38.32 9.88 -13.39
C ALA A 952 39.05 9.37 -12.14
N SER A 953 39.58 10.29 -11.32
CA SER A 953 40.41 9.98 -10.16
C SER A 953 39.72 8.92 -9.28
N THR A 954 40.44 7.84 -8.98
CA THR A 954 39.92 6.53 -8.55
C THR A 954 39.31 6.47 -7.14
N SER A 955 38.97 7.59 -6.51
CA SER A 955 38.37 7.58 -5.18
C SER A 955 37.47 8.79 -4.95
N ASP A 956 36.23 8.51 -4.57
CA ASP A 956 35.35 9.50 -3.96
C ASP A 956 36.05 10.10 -2.73
N THR A 957 35.95 11.42 -2.58
CA THR A 957 36.69 12.16 -1.54
C THR A 957 35.71 12.84 -0.60
N LEU A 958 35.94 12.73 0.70
CA LEU A 958 35.22 13.45 1.75
C LEU A 958 36.08 14.62 2.23
N ILE A 959 35.54 15.84 2.15
CA ILE A 959 36.19 17.07 2.63
C ILE A 959 35.33 17.77 3.68
N CYS A 960 35.93 18.57 4.55
CA CYS A 960 35.18 19.48 5.42
C CYS A 960 34.69 20.71 4.65
N VAL A 961 33.59 21.33 5.08
CA VAL A 961 33.11 22.59 4.50
C VAL A 961 34.20 23.67 4.53
N GLY A 962 34.45 24.30 3.38
CA GLY A 962 35.51 25.30 3.19
C GLY A 962 36.88 24.75 2.79
N SER A 963 37.07 23.42 2.80
CA SER A 963 38.25 22.76 2.24
C SER A 963 38.11 22.53 0.73
N THR A 964 39.18 22.08 0.08
CA THR A 964 39.21 21.81 -1.35
C THR A 964 39.66 20.38 -1.64
N ALA A 965 39.11 19.75 -2.68
CA ALA A 965 39.56 18.48 -3.22
C ALA A 965 40.24 18.69 -4.58
N VAL A 966 41.14 17.79 -4.97
CA VAL A 966 41.68 17.77 -6.35
C VAL A 966 40.98 16.67 -7.12
N VAL A 967 40.31 17.04 -8.21
CA VAL A 967 39.69 16.09 -9.13
C VAL A 967 40.52 16.02 -10.41
N SER A 968 40.69 14.81 -10.94
CA SER A 968 41.47 14.59 -12.16
C SER A 968 40.85 13.53 -13.04
N ALA A 969 41.18 13.57 -14.33
CA ALA A 969 40.78 12.57 -15.30
C ALA A 969 41.93 12.31 -16.26
N ILE A 970 42.24 11.03 -16.46
CA ILE A 970 43.29 10.60 -17.39
C ILE A 970 42.62 9.85 -18.53
N SER A 971 42.91 10.27 -19.75
CA SER A 971 42.43 9.62 -20.98
C SER A 971 43.47 9.78 -22.09
N PRO A 972 44.13 8.70 -22.54
CA PRO A 972 45.07 8.75 -23.66
C PRO A 972 44.35 9.10 -24.98
N GLY A 973 44.90 10.02 -25.77
CA GLY A 973 44.37 10.35 -27.11
C GLY A 973 43.21 11.36 -27.14
N VAL A 974 42.95 12.05 -26.03
CA VAL A 974 41.91 13.08 -25.88
C VAL A 974 42.41 14.49 -26.25
N VAL A 975 41.56 15.28 -26.89
CA VAL A 975 41.84 16.68 -27.29
C VAL A 975 41.26 17.71 -26.33
N SER A 976 40.20 17.39 -25.60
CA SER A 976 39.56 18.33 -24.68
C SER A 976 38.89 17.66 -23.49
N TYR A 977 38.96 18.33 -22.35
CA TYR A 977 38.26 17.98 -21.09
C TYR A 977 37.21 19.05 -20.81
N ASN A 978 36.06 18.65 -20.28
CA ASN A 978 35.05 19.59 -19.83
C ASN A 978 34.31 19.05 -18.59
N TRP A 979 34.52 19.69 -17.45
CA TRP A 979 33.98 19.29 -16.16
C TRP A 979 32.71 20.06 -15.79
N PHE A 980 31.75 19.34 -15.20
CA PHE A 980 30.47 19.87 -14.75
C PHE A 980 30.16 19.39 -13.31
N PRO A 981 29.52 20.21 -12.46
CA PRO A 981 29.25 21.63 -12.66
C PRO A 981 30.57 22.46 -12.61
N PRO A 982 30.69 23.53 -13.41
CA PRO A 982 31.92 24.34 -13.46
C PRO A 982 32.04 25.36 -12.32
N SER A 983 30.95 25.64 -11.60
CA SER A 983 30.82 26.74 -10.64
C SER A 983 31.87 26.73 -9.52
N ASP A 984 32.22 25.54 -9.06
CA ASP A 984 33.10 25.32 -7.90
C ASP A 984 34.42 24.64 -8.31
N LEU A 985 34.79 24.77 -9.59
CA LEU A 985 36.06 24.28 -10.13
C LEU A 985 36.96 25.45 -10.50
N ALA A 986 38.23 25.35 -10.12
CA ALA A 986 39.23 26.35 -10.48
C ALA A 986 39.44 26.47 -12.00
N ASN A 987 39.41 25.34 -12.72
CA ASN A 987 39.51 25.31 -14.17
C ASN A 987 38.74 24.10 -14.76
N PRO A 988 37.50 24.29 -15.24
CA PRO A 988 36.65 23.18 -15.70
C PRO A 988 37.10 22.57 -17.04
N ILE A 989 38.12 23.10 -17.72
CA ILE A 989 38.62 22.54 -19.00
C ILE A 989 39.98 21.84 -18.86
N SER A 990 40.47 21.68 -17.64
CA SER A 990 41.76 21.05 -17.34
C SER A 990 41.60 19.56 -17.01
N PRO A 991 42.55 18.68 -17.40
CA PRO A 991 42.56 17.28 -16.95
C PRO A 991 42.72 17.12 -15.43
N VAL A 992 43.24 18.16 -14.75
CA VAL A 992 43.38 18.22 -13.29
C VAL A 992 42.88 19.59 -12.83
N THR A 993 41.93 19.63 -11.90
CA THR A 993 41.39 20.88 -11.35
C THR A 993 41.10 20.75 -9.86
N VAL A 994 41.14 21.88 -9.15
CA VAL A 994 40.75 21.98 -7.74
C VAL A 994 39.24 22.21 -7.68
N ALA A 995 38.56 21.44 -6.85
CA ALA A 995 37.16 21.52 -6.54
C ALA A 995 36.95 22.07 -5.13
N SER A 996 36.06 23.05 -4.98
CA SER A 996 35.71 23.67 -3.69
C SER A 996 34.19 23.67 -3.45
N PRO A 997 33.51 22.51 -3.50
CA PRO A 997 32.06 22.45 -3.37
C PRO A 997 31.60 22.79 -1.95
N LYS A 998 30.43 23.42 -1.83
CA LYS A 998 29.80 23.76 -0.54
C LYS A 998 28.87 22.66 -0.02
N THR A 999 28.39 21.80 -0.91
CA THR A 999 27.51 20.66 -0.65
C THR A 999 28.03 19.44 -1.41
N ASN A 1000 27.53 18.25 -1.12
CA ASN A 1000 27.90 17.04 -1.87
C ASN A 1000 27.72 17.28 -3.37
N THR A 1001 28.81 17.22 -4.12
CA THR A 1001 28.85 17.55 -5.54
C THR A 1001 29.45 16.39 -6.31
N ASN A 1002 28.71 15.91 -7.31
CA ASN A 1002 29.21 14.95 -8.27
C ASN A 1002 29.81 15.69 -9.45
N TYR A 1003 31.12 15.59 -9.65
CA TYR A 1003 31.80 16.22 -10.78
C TYR A 1003 31.88 15.24 -11.94
N VAL A 1004 31.27 15.60 -13.06
CA VAL A 1004 31.24 14.82 -14.30
C VAL A 1004 32.20 15.44 -15.30
N VAL A 1005 33.17 14.67 -15.78
CA VAL A 1005 34.06 15.05 -16.88
C VAL A 1005 33.53 14.49 -18.20
N GLU A 1006 33.32 15.33 -19.20
CA GLU A 1006 33.18 14.93 -20.60
C GLU A 1006 34.53 15.06 -21.29
N VAL A 1007 35.05 13.98 -21.87
CA VAL A 1007 36.26 14.01 -22.69
C VAL A 1007 35.92 13.77 -24.15
N THR A 1008 36.64 14.43 -25.05
CA THR A 1008 36.50 14.27 -26.52
C THR A 1008 37.83 13.84 -27.13
N ASP A 1009 37.82 12.81 -27.96
CA ASP A 1009 39.02 12.32 -28.65
C ASP A 1009 39.26 12.98 -30.03
N ASN A 1010 40.37 12.59 -30.68
CA ASN A 1010 40.72 13.03 -32.04
C ASN A 1010 39.68 12.67 -33.12
N ASN A 1011 38.82 11.67 -32.88
CA ASN A 1011 37.78 11.22 -33.81
C ASN A 1011 36.42 11.88 -33.53
N GLY A 1012 36.37 12.80 -32.56
CA GLY A 1012 35.14 13.48 -32.13
C GLY A 1012 34.25 12.64 -31.20
N CYS A 1013 34.73 11.49 -30.72
CA CYS A 1013 33.98 10.63 -29.81
C CYS A 1013 34.04 11.15 -28.38
N LYS A 1014 32.88 11.17 -27.73
CA LYS A 1014 32.68 11.73 -26.40
C LYS A 1014 32.30 10.65 -25.40
N ILE A 1015 32.89 10.72 -24.21
CA ILE A 1015 32.50 9.88 -23.07
C ILE A 1015 32.47 10.73 -21.81
N LYS A 1016 31.65 10.31 -20.85
CA LYS A 1016 31.56 10.93 -19.53
C LYS A 1016 32.01 9.96 -18.46
N ASP A 1017 32.64 10.50 -17.43
CA ASP A 1017 32.93 9.81 -16.17
C ASP A 1017 32.75 10.77 -15.00
N SER A 1018 32.66 10.27 -13.78
CA SER A 1018 32.34 11.10 -12.61
C SER A 1018 33.13 10.75 -11.37
N VAL A 1019 33.34 11.74 -10.51
CA VAL A 1019 33.92 11.59 -9.17
C VAL A 1019 33.06 12.33 -8.15
N GLN A 1020 32.73 11.67 -7.04
CA GLN A 1020 31.94 12.29 -5.98
C GLN A 1020 32.84 12.99 -4.97
N VAL A 1021 32.59 14.27 -4.74
CA VAL A 1021 33.18 15.04 -3.63
C VAL A 1021 32.09 15.30 -2.60
N SER A 1022 32.16 14.60 -1.47
CA SER A 1022 31.23 14.77 -0.35
C SER A 1022 31.76 15.82 0.63
N VAL A 1023 30.88 16.66 1.16
CA VAL A 1023 31.21 17.77 2.07
C VAL A 1023 30.61 17.49 3.44
N LYS A 1024 31.45 17.27 4.46
CA LYS A 1024 31.07 17.15 5.87
C LYS A 1024 30.85 18.55 6.46
N PRO A 1025 29.68 18.83 7.07
CA PRO A 1025 29.46 20.06 7.85
C PRO A 1025 30.42 20.17 9.04
N LEU A 1026 30.60 21.37 9.59
CA LEU A 1026 31.40 21.55 10.81
C LEU A 1026 30.77 20.76 11.98
N PRO A 1027 31.58 20.05 12.78
CA PRO A 1027 31.09 19.28 13.92
C PRO A 1027 30.48 20.19 14.99
N VAL A 1028 29.35 19.76 15.56
CA VAL A 1028 28.75 20.35 16.77
C VAL A 1028 29.00 19.41 17.93
N PHE A 1029 29.91 19.79 18.83
CA PHE A 1029 30.29 18.99 19.98
C PHE A 1029 29.28 19.15 21.12
N ALA A 1030 28.87 18.06 21.76
CA ALA A 1030 27.98 18.10 22.91
C ALA A 1030 28.31 17.02 23.95
N VAL A 1031 27.93 17.25 25.21
CA VAL A 1031 27.99 16.28 26.31
C VAL A 1031 26.66 16.27 27.06
N THR A 1032 26.06 15.09 27.24
CA THR A 1032 24.79 14.88 27.92
C THR A 1032 24.83 13.73 28.94
N PRO A 1033 24.23 13.90 30.13
CA PRO A 1033 23.82 15.17 30.72
C PRO A 1033 25.04 16.00 31.15
N SER A 1034 24.96 17.34 31.02
CA SER A 1034 26.02 18.25 31.49
C SER A 1034 26.08 18.33 33.02
N THR A 1035 24.98 18.04 33.71
CA THR A 1035 24.91 17.86 35.17
C THR A 1035 23.95 16.73 35.54
N SER A 1036 24.35 15.83 36.43
CA SER A 1036 23.48 14.76 36.97
C SER A 1036 23.66 14.60 38.48
N GLY A 1037 22.59 14.23 39.18
CA GLY A 1037 22.59 13.92 40.62
C GLY A 1037 22.36 12.43 40.85
N VAL A 1038 23.30 11.75 41.51
CA VAL A 1038 23.32 10.29 41.68
C VAL A 1038 23.51 9.94 43.16
N CYS A 1039 22.86 8.88 43.66
CA CYS A 1039 23.09 8.41 45.03
C CYS A 1039 24.47 7.75 45.15
N LYS A 1040 25.08 7.81 46.33
CA LYS A 1040 26.37 7.12 46.57
C LYS A 1040 26.26 5.62 46.22
N GLY A 1041 27.11 5.16 45.30
CA GLY A 1041 27.17 3.77 44.83
C GLY A 1041 26.38 3.47 43.55
N GLU A 1042 25.56 4.42 43.06
CA GLU A 1042 24.82 4.30 41.81
C GLU A 1042 25.61 4.89 40.62
N SER A 1043 25.23 4.52 39.39
CA SER A 1043 25.92 4.91 38.16
C SER A 1043 25.10 5.87 37.30
N VAL A 1044 25.77 6.70 36.49
CA VAL A 1044 25.15 7.51 35.43
C VAL A 1044 25.88 7.34 34.10
N THR A 1045 25.15 7.27 33.01
CA THR A 1045 25.71 7.25 31.65
C THR A 1045 25.95 8.69 31.18
N LEU A 1046 27.17 8.97 30.74
CA LEU A 1046 27.56 10.23 30.10
C LEU A 1046 27.82 9.96 28.62
N THR A 1047 27.27 10.80 27.74
CA THR A 1047 27.42 10.69 26.29
C THR A 1047 28.05 11.97 25.76
N ALA A 1048 29.13 11.84 24.99
CA ALA A 1048 29.73 12.88 24.18
C ALA A 1048 29.43 12.61 22.71
N SER A 1049 29.18 13.66 21.94
CA SER A 1049 28.88 13.56 20.50
C SER A 1049 29.57 14.67 19.71
N GLY A 1050 29.59 14.52 18.39
CA GLY A 1050 30.12 15.52 17.46
C GLY A 1050 31.54 15.27 16.96
N GLY A 1051 32.23 14.21 17.42
CA GLY A 1051 33.59 13.88 16.95
C GLY A 1051 33.77 12.41 16.54
N ASP A 1052 34.95 12.12 16.05
CA ASP A 1052 35.40 10.78 15.67
C ASP A 1052 36.19 10.11 16.82
N GLU A 1053 36.85 10.92 17.67
CA GLU A 1053 37.62 10.47 18.83
C GLU A 1053 37.19 11.17 20.12
N TYR A 1054 37.27 10.45 21.24
CA TYR A 1054 36.77 10.88 22.54
C TYR A 1054 37.80 10.56 23.63
N ALA A 1055 38.03 11.47 24.56
CA ALA A 1055 38.87 11.22 25.74
C ALA A 1055 38.28 11.88 26.99
N TRP A 1056 38.03 11.07 28.03
CA TRP A 1056 37.41 11.50 29.27
C TRP A 1056 38.42 11.55 30.44
N SER A 1057 38.36 12.61 31.25
CA SER A 1057 39.23 12.81 32.43
C SER A 1057 38.48 13.50 33.58
N PRO A 1058 38.68 13.14 34.86
CA PRO A 1058 39.51 12.04 35.33
C PRO A 1058 38.92 10.67 34.97
N THR A 1059 39.75 9.63 34.85
CA THR A 1059 39.29 8.26 34.56
C THR A 1059 38.73 7.54 35.78
N ALA A 1060 38.94 8.10 36.98
CA ALA A 1060 38.46 7.52 38.23
C ALA A 1060 36.93 7.45 38.25
N GLY A 1061 36.38 6.25 38.44
CA GLY A 1061 34.94 6.01 38.44
C GLY A 1061 34.34 5.84 37.03
N LEU A 1062 35.13 5.81 35.95
CA LEU A 1062 34.64 5.50 34.61
C LEU A 1062 34.91 4.03 34.23
N THR A 1063 33.96 3.40 33.53
CA THR A 1063 34.14 2.04 32.99
C THR A 1063 35.05 2.01 31.74
N VAL A 1064 34.97 3.04 30.92
CA VAL A 1064 35.79 3.32 29.72
C VAL A 1064 35.99 4.82 29.61
N PHE A 1065 37.06 5.28 28.95
CA PHE A 1065 37.42 6.70 28.89
C PHE A 1065 37.73 7.21 27.47
N ASP A 1066 37.74 6.34 26.47
CA ASP A 1066 38.09 6.63 25.08
C ASP A 1066 36.89 6.46 24.12
N LYS A 1067 35.66 6.50 24.67
CA LYS A 1067 34.42 6.21 23.95
C LYS A 1067 33.44 7.39 24.04
N PRO A 1068 32.54 7.54 23.05
CA PRO A 1068 31.49 8.56 23.11
C PRO A 1068 30.54 8.33 24.29
N VAL A 1069 30.28 7.07 24.67
CA VAL A 1069 29.42 6.72 25.81
C VAL A 1069 30.28 6.11 26.91
N VAL A 1070 30.24 6.70 28.10
CA VAL A 1070 30.94 6.22 29.29
C VAL A 1070 29.96 6.07 30.46
N VAL A 1071 30.19 5.11 31.35
CA VAL A 1071 29.41 4.95 32.58
C VAL A 1071 30.26 5.45 33.74
N ALA A 1072 29.72 6.40 34.51
CA ALA A 1072 30.36 7.04 35.64
C ALA A 1072 29.74 6.60 36.98
N THR A 1073 30.56 6.07 37.87
CA THR A 1073 30.27 5.68 39.27
C THR A 1073 31.23 6.36 40.26
N PRO A 1074 31.27 7.71 40.33
CA PRO A 1074 32.20 8.38 41.23
C PRO A 1074 31.77 8.23 42.71
N GLU A 1075 32.74 8.13 43.63
CA GLU A 1075 32.50 8.06 45.08
C GLU A 1075 32.21 9.43 45.73
N VAL A 1076 32.60 10.51 45.05
CA VAL A 1076 32.40 11.91 45.44
C VAL A 1076 31.96 12.71 44.22
N SER A 1077 31.31 13.87 44.42
CA SER A 1077 30.92 14.72 43.29
C SER A 1077 32.12 15.04 42.40
N THR A 1078 32.05 14.62 41.13
CA THR A 1078 33.18 14.64 40.19
C THR A 1078 32.80 15.37 38.92
N LYS A 1079 33.70 16.25 38.45
CA LYS A 1079 33.59 16.93 37.17
C LYS A 1079 34.44 16.16 36.15
N TYR A 1080 33.78 15.52 35.20
CA TYR A 1080 34.41 14.89 34.05
C TYR A 1080 34.55 15.90 32.91
N GLN A 1081 35.68 15.84 32.23
CA GLN A 1081 36.06 16.59 31.04
C GLN A 1081 36.04 15.60 29.87
N ALA A 1082 35.33 15.91 28.80
CA ALA A 1082 35.34 15.17 27.54
C ALA A 1082 36.05 16.01 26.47
N ILE A 1083 37.16 15.51 25.95
CA ILE A 1083 37.83 16.05 24.77
C ILE A 1083 37.26 15.28 23.57
N ILE A 1084 36.71 16.01 22.61
CA ILE A 1084 36.04 15.46 21.44
C ILE A 1084 36.75 15.99 20.21
N THR A 1085 37.26 15.10 19.35
CA THR A 1085 38.06 15.46 18.17
C THR A 1085 37.36 14.96 16.91
N ASP A 1086 37.21 15.83 15.92
CA ASP A 1086 36.81 15.51 14.54
C ASP A 1086 38.06 15.51 13.65
N ASN A 1087 38.35 14.36 13.06
CA ASN A 1087 39.58 14.14 12.31
C ASN A 1087 39.51 14.69 10.87
N ILE A 1088 38.29 14.84 10.32
CA ILE A 1088 38.07 15.28 8.93
C ILE A 1088 38.08 16.81 8.83
N CYS A 1089 37.45 17.49 9.78
CA CYS A 1089 37.47 18.95 9.91
C CYS A 1089 38.65 19.46 10.74
N ASN A 1090 39.43 18.56 11.36
CA ASN A 1090 40.57 18.88 12.20
C ASN A 1090 40.21 19.88 13.32
N MET A 1091 39.06 19.65 13.95
CA MET A 1091 38.53 20.46 15.04
C MET A 1091 38.46 19.61 16.31
N ALA A 1092 38.72 20.22 17.46
CA ALA A 1092 38.51 19.58 18.74
C ALA A 1092 37.89 20.57 19.72
N ASP A 1093 37.03 20.07 20.60
CA ASP A 1093 36.46 20.86 21.69
C ASP A 1093 36.51 20.07 23.00
N THR A 1094 36.41 20.79 24.11
CA THR A 1094 36.51 20.26 25.46
C THR A 1094 35.29 20.67 26.28
N LEU A 1095 34.44 19.69 26.55
CA LEU A 1095 33.18 19.88 27.28
C LEU A 1095 33.23 19.23 28.65
N PHE A 1096 32.27 19.54 29.51
CA PHE A 1096 32.25 19.08 30.89
C PHE A 1096 30.91 18.46 31.27
N ALA A 1097 30.97 17.36 32.03
CA ALA A 1097 29.85 16.76 32.74
C ALA A 1097 30.13 16.76 34.25
N VAL A 1098 29.18 17.24 35.05
CA VAL A 1098 29.28 17.22 36.52
C VAL A 1098 28.35 16.14 37.08
N VAL A 1099 28.93 15.16 37.76
CA VAL A 1099 28.16 14.13 38.49
C VAL A 1099 28.21 14.45 39.97
N ASN A 1100 27.07 14.87 40.53
CA ASN A 1100 26.93 15.21 41.94
C ASN A 1100 26.50 13.98 42.75
N ILE A 1101 27.31 13.57 43.73
CA ILE A 1101 26.99 12.45 44.61
C ILE A 1101 26.25 12.94 45.85
N THR A 1102 25.07 12.38 46.09
CA THR A 1102 24.25 12.67 47.28
C THR A 1102 24.16 11.44 48.18
N SER A 1103 24.36 11.61 49.49
CA SER A 1103 24.12 10.58 50.49
C SER A 1103 23.27 11.12 51.64
N LEU A 1104 22.34 10.29 52.13
CA LEU A 1104 21.60 10.56 53.36
C LEU A 1104 22.42 10.10 54.56
N SER A 1105 23.30 10.98 55.05
CA SER A 1105 24.05 10.77 56.27
C SER A 1105 23.55 11.79 57.29
N ASN A 1106 23.10 11.32 58.48
CA ASN A 1106 22.43 12.07 59.57
C ASN A 1106 20.90 11.88 59.65
N ILE A 1107 20.40 10.66 59.50
CA ILE A 1107 19.05 10.32 59.95
C ILE A 1107 19.12 10.16 61.47
N THR A 1108 18.31 10.91 62.19
CA THR A 1108 18.21 10.81 63.65
C THR A 1108 16.78 10.56 64.05
N VAL A 1109 16.57 9.54 64.88
CA VAL A 1109 15.27 9.26 65.47
C VAL A 1109 15.28 9.47 66.98
N THR A 1110 14.29 10.19 67.49
CA THR A 1110 14.13 10.48 68.91
C THR A 1110 12.70 10.20 69.38
N LYS A 1111 12.55 10.00 70.70
CA LYS A 1111 11.25 9.88 71.39
C LYS A 1111 11.19 10.92 72.52
N SER A 1112 10.00 11.45 72.81
CA SER A 1112 9.83 12.44 73.89
C SER A 1112 9.96 11.84 75.28
N ASN A 1113 9.48 10.60 75.48
CA ASN A 1113 9.46 9.91 76.76
C ASN A 1113 9.29 8.40 76.58
N ASP A 1114 9.48 7.66 77.67
CA ASP A 1114 8.97 6.29 77.79
C ASP A 1114 7.55 6.27 78.36
N ILE A 1115 6.83 5.17 78.16
CA ILE A 1115 5.43 5.06 78.53
C ILE A 1115 5.30 4.30 79.86
N ASP A 1116 4.49 4.84 80.75
CA ASP A 1116 4.05 4.21 81.99
C ASP A 1116 2.54 4.39 82.19
N CYS A 1117 2.07 3.99 83.37
CA CYS A 1117 0.65 4.03 83.75
C CYS A 1117 0.04 5.44 83.82
N ILE A 1118 0.85 6.49 83.77
CA ILE A 1118 0.43 7.89 83.91
C ILE A 1118 0.57 8.63 82.58
N ILE A 1119 1.63 8.37 81.80
CA ILE A 1119 1.99 9.16 80.62
C ILE A 1119 1.44 8.58 79.29
N GLY A 1120 1.15 7.28 79.20
CA GLY A 1120 0.29 6.64 78.18
C GLY A 1120 0.69 6.70 76.69
N THR A 1121 1.45 7.70 76.25
CA THR A 1121 1.82 7.98 74.85
C THR A 1121 3.24 8.60 74.78
N THR A 1122 3.86 8.57 73.61
CA THR A 1122 5.14 9.25 73.32
C THR A 1122 5.16 9.80 71.90
N ASN A 1123 5.77 10.96 71.68
CA ASN A 1123 5.95 11.53 70.36
C ASN A 1123 7.28 11.07 69.77
N LEU A 1124 7.24 10.43 68.60
CA LEU A 1124 8.43 10.09 67.84
C LEU A 1124 8.78 11.26 66.90
N ARG A 1125 10.07 11.46 66.64
CA ARG A 1125 10.54 12.44 65.65
C ARG A 1125 11.73 11.86 64.88
N ALA A 1126 11.55 11.71 63.58
CA ALA A 1126 12.61 11.42 62.61
C ALA A 1126 12.99 12.69 61.83
N THR A 1127 14.26 12.85 61.51
CA THR A 1127 14.75 13.93 60.63
C THR A 1127 15.71 13.35 59.58
N GLY A 1128 16.02 14.12 58.54
CA GLY A 1128 17.02 13.74 57.53
C GLY A 1128 16.47 13.40 56.14
N GLY A 1129 15.19 13.64 55.84
CA GLY A 1129 14.66 13.54 54.48
C GLY A 1129 13.23 14.05 54.31
N LEU A 1130 12.57 13.67 53.23
CA LEU A 1130 11.28 14.23 52.81
C LEU A 1130 10.13 13.22 52.90
N VAL A 1131 10.40 11.94 52.65
CA VAL A 1131 9.40 10.86 52.76
C VAL A 1131 9.80 9.94 53.90
N TYR A 1132 8.83 9.55 54.74
CA TYR A 1132 9.04 8.73 55.93
C TYR A 1132 8.16 7.49 55.86
N ASN A 1133 8.68 6.35 56.31
CA ASN A 1133 7.91 5.12 56.42
C ASN A 1133 8.32 4.33 57.67
N TRP A 1134 7.41 4.23 58.64
CA TRP A 1134 7.64 3.62 59.95
C TRP A 1134 7.13 2.17 60.02
N SER A 1135 7.91 1.29 60.65
CA SER A 1135 7.56 -0.12 60.88
C SER A 1135 7.99 -0.60 62.27
N PRO A 1136 7.12 -1.29 63.04
CA PRO A 1136 5.73 -1.59 62.72
C PRO A 1136 4.85 -0.32 62.75
N GLY A 1137 3.84 -0.24 61.89
CA GLY A 1137 2.88 0.89 61.89
C GLY A 1137 1.83 0.82 63.01
N THR A 1138 1.80 -0.27 63.77
CA THR A 1138 0.80 -0.49 64.83
C THR A 1138 1.02 0.45 66.00
N TYR A 1139 -0.09 0.96 66.54
CA TYR A 1139 -0.12 1.94 67.64
C TYR A 1139 0.56 3.29 67.33
N LEU A 1140 0.81 3.60 66.06
CA LEU A 1140 1.20 4.93 65.58
C LEU A 1140 -0.03 5.70 65.10
N SER A 1141 0.00 7.03 65.24
CA SER A 1141 -1.02 7.91 64.67
C SER A 1141 -1.01 7.92 63.12
N ASP A 1142 0.18 7.88 62.51
CA ASP A 1142 0.38 7.82 61.06
C ASP A 1142 1.81 7.32 60.77
N SER A 1143 1.97 6.21 60.05
CA SER A 1143 3.29 5.64 59.78
C SER A 1143 4.06 6.34 58.64
N THR A 1144 3.53 7.41 58.04
CA THR A 1144 4.11 8.06 56.85
C THR A 1144 4.69 9.46 57.10
N ILE A 1145 4.53 9.97 58.33
CA ILE A 1145 4.95 11.33 58.70
C ILE A 1145 6.23 11.32 59.54
N ALA A 1146 6.93 12.47 59.59
CA ALA A 1146 8.15 12.64 60.35
C ALA A 1146 7.95 12.55 61.88
N THR A 1147 6.75 12.91 62.38
CA THR A 1147 6.45 13.04 63.81
C THR A 1147 5.19 12.30 64.27
N PRO A 1148 5.16 10.95 64.23
CA PRO A 1148 4.00 10.21 64.68
C PRO A 1148 3.91 10.11 66.21
N VAL A 1149 2.70 10.00 66.73
CA VAL A 1149 2.43 9.69 68.14
C VAL A 1149 2.33 8.18 68.31
N ALA A 1150 3.09 7.61 69.25
CA ALA A 1150 3.11 6.18 69.54
C ALA A 1150 2.44 5.87 70.90
N ALA A 1151 1.57 4.86 70.93
CA ALA A 1151 0.91 4.36 72.15
C ALA A 1151 1.02 2.82 72.29
N PRO A 1152 2.22 2.22 72.18
CA PRO A 1152 2.36 0.77 72.25
C PRO A 1152 2.01 0.22 73.64
N LEU A 1153 1.36 -0.95 73.66
CA LEU A 1153 0.98 -1.63 74.91
C LEU A 1153 2.12 -2.44 75.54
N GLN A 1154 3.27 -2.56 74.87
CA GLN A 1154 4.48 -3.25 75.35
C GLN A 1154 5.72 -2.58 74.74
N THR A 1155 6.90 -2.79 75.32
CA THR A 1155 8.15 -2.22 74.79
C THR A 1155 8.30 -2.57 73.31
N THR A 1156 8.37 -1.56 72.45
CA THR A 1156 8.32 -1.70 71.00
C THR A 1156 9.43 -0.86 70.36
N THR A 1157 10.15 -1.45 69.41
CA THR A 1157 11.13 -0.74 68.57
C THR A 1157 10.47 -0.37 67.25
N TYR A 1158 10.51 0.92 66.92
CA TYR A 1158 10.03 1.47 65.65
C TYR A 1158 11.22 1.79 64.75
N HIS A 1159 11.20 1.28 63.53
CA HIS A 1159 12.17 1.56 62.46
C HIS A 1159 11.57 2.57 61.50
N VAL A 1160 12.33 3.56 61.06
CA VAL A 1160 11.92 4.50 60.00
C VAL A 1160 12.85 4.35 58.80
N LYS A 1161 12.26 4.28 57.62
CA LYS A 1161 12.96 4.46 56.34
C LYS A 1161 12.66 5.86 55.81
N VAL A 1162 13.71 6.60 55.46
CA VAL A 1162 13.63 8.00 55.01
C VAL A 1162 14.21 8.12 53.60
N SER A 1163 13.58 8.92 52.72
CA SER A 1163 14.14 9.24 51.39
C SER A 1163 14.09 10.73 51.02
N ASN A 1164 14.96 11.13 50.09
CA ASN A 1164 15.02 12.49 49.52
C ASN A 1164 14.38 12.58 48.13
N THR A 1165 14.44 13.75 47.49
CA THR A 1165 13.91 14.01 46.13
C THR A 1165 14.51 13.16 45.02
N LEU A 1166 15.73 12.64 45.21
CA LEU A 1166 16.44 11.77 44.25
C LEU A 1166 16.20 10.28 44.51
N GLY A 1167 15.35 9.92 45.49
CA GLY A 1167 15.06 8.53 45.84
C GLY A 1167 16.14 7.83 46.66
N CYS A 1168 17.21 8.51 47.09
CA CYS A 1168 18.20 7.93 47.99
C CYS A 1168 17.53 7.61 49.33
N THR A 1169 17.81 6.43 49.91
CA THR A 1169 17.16 5.99 51.16
C THR A 1169 18.17 5.80 52.29
N GLY A 1170 17.73 6.02 53.53
CA GLY A 1170 18.44 5.59 54.74
C GLY A 1170 17.45 5.19 55.83
N SER A 1171 17.94 4.59 56.91
CA SER A 1171 17.08 4.09 57.99
C SER A 1171 17.71 4.27 59.36
N ASP A 1172 16.87 4.44 60.37
CA ASP A 1172 17.25 4.48 61.78
C ASP A 1172 16.08 3.93 62.63
N SER A 1173 16.27 3.73 63.93
CA SER A 1173 15.23 3.15 64.80
C SER A 1173 15.27 3.68 66.22
N VAL A 1174 14.13 3.60 66.90
CA VAL A 1174 13.97 4.01 68.31
C VAL A 1174 13.12 3.02 69.09
N THR A 1175 13.57 2.69 70.30
CA THR A 1175 12.84 1.81 71.22
C THR A 1175 12.04 2.62 72.23
N VAL A 1176 10.72 2.43 72.26
CA VAL A 1176 9.81 2.96 73.30
C VAL A 1176 9.63 1.87 74.36
N ASN A 1177 10.09 2.12 75.58
CA ASN A 1177 9.94 1.21 76.71
C ASN A 1177 8.57 1.43 77.38
N VAL A 1178 7.92 0.32 77.75
CA VAL A 1178 6.63 0.34 78.46
C VAL A 1178 6.79 -0.30 79.84
N TYR A 1179 6.64 0.49 80.90
CA TYR A 1179 6.83 0.04 82.28
C TYR A 1179 5.50 -0.21 83.00
N LYS A 1180 5.06 -1.47 83.08
CA LYS A 1180 3.78 -1.85 83.71
C LYS A 1180 3.84 -2.11 85.24
N GLY A 1181 4.99 -1.91 85.89
CA GLY A 1181 5.26 -2.44 87.24
C GLY A 1181 5.44 -1.45 88.41
N ARG A 1182 5.52 -0.12 88.21
CA ARG A 1182 5.72 0.83 89.33
C ARG A 1182 4.39 1.30 89.94
N VAL A 1183 3.68 0.44 90.67
CA VAL A 1183 2.35 0.79 91.22
C VAL A 1183 2.26 0.83 92.76
N GLU A 1184 3.34 0.56 93.50
CA GLU A 1184 3.24 0.65 94.97
C GLU A 1184 3.30 2.09 95.51
N ASN A 1185 3.91 3.05 94.79
CA ASN A 1185 4.11 4.43 95.28
C ASN A 1185 3.45 5.55 94.44
N GLY A 1186 2.83 5.25 93.29
CA GLY A 1186 2.30 6.28 92.37
C GLY A 1186 0.92 6.83 92.74
N TYR A 1187 0.05 6.01 93.33
CA TYR A 1187 -1.32 6.37 93.70
C TYR A 1187 -1.42 6.76 95.18
N LYS A 1188 -0.77 7.87 95.56
CA LYS A 1188 -0.80 8.43 96.93
C LYS A 1188 -2.00 9.35 97.10
N MET A 1189 -2.54 9.37 98.32
CA MET A 1189 -3.52 10.36 98.77
C MET A 1189 -2.82 11.32 99.75
N PRO A 1190 -3.19 12.60 99.78
CA PRO A 1190 -2.70 13.54 100.79
C PRO A 1190 -2.95 13.04 102.22
N GLY A 1191 -1.97 13.19 103.11
CA GLY A 1191 -2.12 12.83 104.53
C GLY A 1191 -2.83 13.90 105.37
N ALA A 1192 -2.94 15.13 104.85
CA ALA A 1192 -3.62 16.25 105.49
C ALA A 1192 -4.05 17.29 104.44
N PHE A 1193 -5.00 18.15 104.80
CA PHE A 1193 -5.43 19.29 103.99
C PHE A 1193 -5.99 20.41 104.88
N THR A 1194 -5.96 21.66 104.40
CA THR A 1194 -6.30 22.87 105.16
C THR A 1194 -7.28 23.71 104.34
N PRO A 1195 -8.60 23.56 104.55
CA PRO A 1195 -9.61 24.31 103.83
C PRO A 1195 -9.69 25.76 104.33
N ASN A 1196 -8.77 26.62 103.85
CA ASN A 1196 -8.63 28.02 104.25
C ASN A 1196 -8.98 29.03 103.11
N GLY A 1197 -9.24 28.53 101.90
CA GLY A 1197 -9.63 29.30 100.73
C GLY A 1197 -8.48 29.93 99.95
N ASP A 1198 -7.24 29.48 100.15
CA ASP A 1198 -6.05 30.06 99.49
C ASP A 1198 -5.73 29.47 98.09
N GLY A 1199 -6.57 28.55 97.62
CA GLY A 1199 -6.43 27.82 96.36
C GLY A 1199 -5.53 26.57 96.46
N ASN A 1200 -4.85 26.35 97.59
CA ASN A 1200 -3.94 25.23 97.80
C ASN A 1200 -4.47 24.30 98.89
N ASN A 1201 -4.62 23.03 98.56
CA ASN A 1201 -5.08 21.99 99.50
C ASN A 1201 -6.42 22.32 100.22
N ASP A 1202 -7.25 23.18 99.63
CA ASP A 1202 -8.56 23.55 100.15
C ASP A 1202 -9.57 22.42 100.20
N CYS A 1203 -9.29 21.33 99.48
CA CYS A 1203 -10.12 20.15 99.51
C CYS A 1203 -9.32 18.88 99.21
N PHE A 1204 -9.87 17.75 99.67
CA PHE A 1204 -9.23 16.44 99.62
C PHE A 1204 -9.82 15.54 98.52
N ASN A 1205 -8.99 15.10 97.56
CA ASN A 1205 -9.37 14.27 96.39
C ASN A 1205 -8.21 13.49 95.72
N VAL A 1206 -8.52 12.81 94.61
CA VAL A 1206 -7.66 11.91 93.82
C VAL A 1206 -7.05 12.57 92.57
N ARG A 1207 -6.38 13.73 92.71
CA ARG A 1207 -5.91 14.52 91.54
C ARG A 1207 -4.68 14.01 90.77
N LYS A 1208 -3.86 13.11 91.34
CA LYS A 1208 -2.56 12.71 90.76
C LYS A 1208 -2.53 11.30 90.16
N TRP A 1209 -3.69 10.71 89.91
CA TRP A 1209 -3.81 9.29 89.52
C TRP A 1209 -3.98 9.06 88.01
N GLY A 1210 -3.79 10.10 87.18
CA GLY A 1210 -3.97 10.03 85.73
C GLY A 1210 -5.43 9.91 85.31
N THR A 1211 -5.68 9.52 84.06
CA THR A 1211 -7.06 9.32 83.54
C THR A 1211 -7.70 8.09 84.17
N LEU A 1212 -8.77 8.31 84.94
CA LEU A 1212 -9.54 7.24 85.60
C LEU A 1212 -10.81 6.95 84.79
N THR A 1213 -11.07 5.67 84.51
CA THR A 1213 -12.28 5.22 83.82
C THR A 1213 -13.40 4.80 84.79
N GLY A 1214 -13.14 4.83 86.10
CA GLY A 1214 -14.13 4.64 87.17
C GLY A 1214 -13.57 5.00 88.55
N LEU A 1215 -14.40 5.55 89.44
CA LEU A 1215 -14.02 5.95 90.81
C LEU A 1215 -15.17 5.68 91.80
N ASP A 1216 -14.80 5.29 93.02
CA ASP A 1216 -15.64 5.22 94.20
C ASP A 1216 -14.80 5.70 95.40
N PHE A 1217 -15.09 6.90 95.92
CA PHE A 1217 -14.30 7.59 96.95
C PHE A 1217 -15.18 8.03 98.12
N SER A 1218 -14.84 7.59 99.34
CA SER A 1218 -15.57 7.84 100.59
C SER A 1218 -14.66 8.39 101.69
N VAL A 1219 -15.18 9.30 102.52
CA VAL A 1219 -14.54 9.80 103.76
C VAL A 1219 -15.50 9.67 104.95
N TYR A 1220 -14.96 9.24 106.08
CA TYR A 1220 -15.67 8.93 107.33
C TYR A 1220 -15.07 9.69 108.52
N ASP A 1221 -15.89 10.02 109.51
CA ASP A 1221 -15.43 10.54 110.80
C ASP A 1221 -14.74 9.46 111.65
N ARG A 1222 -14.17 9.87 112.80
CA ARG A 1222 -13.44 8.97 113.72
C ARG A 1222 -14.29 7.84 114.31
N TRP A 1223 -15.61 7.92 114.18
CA TRP A 1223 -16.57 6.94 114.68
C TRP A 1223 -17.12 6.05 113.56
N GLY A 1224 -16.63 6.21 112.32
CA GLY A 1224 -17.02 5.40 111.16
C GLY A 1224 -18.25 5.90 110.42
N LYS A 1225 -18.74 7.12 110.71
CA LYS A 1225 -19.87 7.71 110.00
C LYS A 1225 -19.42 8.34 108.68
N LEU A 1226 -20.07 8.00 107.57
CA LEU A 1226 -19.79 8.57 106.25
C LEU A 1226 -20.13 10.06 106.23
N ILE A 1227 -19.16 10.89 105.86
CA ILE A 1227 -19.31 12.35 105.79
C ILE A 1227 -19.08 12.92 104.39
N PHE A 1228 -18.47 12.15 103.48
CA PHE A 1228 -18.33 12.54 102.07
C PHE A 1228 -18.25 11.31 101.18
N HIS A 1229 -18.89 11.34 100.00
CA HIS A 1229 -18.81 10.30 98.98
C HIS A 1229 -18.90 10.90 97.58
N THR A 1230 -18.14 10.36 96.63
CA THR A 1230 -18.25 10.70 95.20
C THR A 1230 -17.75 9.56 94.31
N ASN A 1231 -18.28 9.50 93.09
CA ASN A 1231 -17.80 8.67 91.99
C ASN A 1231 -17.12 9.48 90.87
N ASN A 1232 -16.96 10.79 91.04
CA ASN A 1232 -16.35 11.69 90.06
C ASN A 1232 -14.99 12.17 90.57
N ALA A 1233 -13.94 11.96 89.77
CA ALA A 1233 -12.55 12.28 90.14
C ALA A 1233 -12.27 13.78 90.30
N SER A 1234 -13.17 14.65 89.83
CA SER A 1234 -13.05 16.11 89.98
C SER A 1234 -13.59 16.62 91.32
N ASP A 1235 -14.46 15.86 92.00
CA ASP A 1235 -15.08 16.24 93.26
C ASP A 1235 -14.09 16.09 94.43
N CYS A 1236 -14.32 16.84 95.51
CA CYS A 1236 -13.46 16.81 96.68
C CYS A 1236 -14.18 17.16 97.98
N TRP A 1237 -13.63 16.69 99.10
CA TRP A 1237 -14.14 17.03 100.43
C TRP A 1237 -13.44 18.27 100.99
N ASP A 1238 -14.19 19.31 101.31
CA ASP A 1238 -13.73 20.62 101.79
C ASP A 1238 -13.65 20.73 103.34
N GLY A 1239 -13.82 19.61 104.05
CA GLY A 1239 -13.83 19.59 105.52
C GLY A 1239 -15.16 20.04 106.13
N THR A 1240 -16.24 20.13 105.36
CA THR A 1240 -17.59 20.38 105.86
C THR A 1240 -18.46 19.13 105.80
N TYR A 1241 -19.50 19.06 106.63
CA TYR A 1241 -20.55 18.05 106.51
C TYR A 1241 -21.90 18.72 106.75
N LYS A 1242 -22.79 18.66 105.75
CA LYS A 1242 -24.09 19.35 105.75
C LYS A 1242 -23.98 20.86 106.03
N GLY A 1243 -22.95 21.50 105.45
CA GLY A 1243 -22.68 22.93 105.60
C GLY A 1243 -22.05 23.35 106.95
N GLN A 1244 -21.78 22.40 107.85
CA GLN A 1244 -21.12 22.66 109.13
C GLN A 1244 -19.65 22.27 109.09
N LEU A 1245 -18.80 23.15 109.64
CA LEU A 1245 -17.36 22.93 109.76
C LEU A 1245 -17.08 21.70 110.63
N GLN A 1246 -16.38 20.70 110.08
CA GLN A 1246 -15.95 19.53 110.84
C GLN A 1246 -14.74 19.85 111.75
N PRO A 1247 -14.66 19.26 112.96
CA PRO A 1247 -13.57 19.55 113.88
C PRO A 1247 -12.21 19.13 113.32
N PRO A 1248 -11.11 19.83 113.65
CA PRO A 1248 -9.77 19.40 113.26
C PRO A 1248 -9.46 18.04 113.88
N GLY A 1249 -8.82 17.17 113.10
CA GLY A 1249 -8.55 15.79 113.51
C GLY A 1249 -8.43 14.81 112.36
N ALA A 1250 -8.21 13.54 112.68
CA ALA A 1250 -8.06 12.47 111.69
C ALA A 1250 -9.42 11.92 111.24
N TYR A 1251 -9.57 11.81 109.93
CA TYR A 1251 -10.71 11.23 109.20
C TYR A 1251 -10.23 10.04 108.39
N VAL A 1252 -11.07 9.02 108.22
CA VAL A 1252 -10.72 7.81 107.48
C VAL A 1252 -11.24 7.92 106.07
N TYR A 1253 -10.44 7.59 105.06
CA TYR A 1253 -10.88 7.54 103.68
C TYR A 1253 -10.70 6.15 103.07
N GLN A 1254 -11.54 5.86 102.07
CA GLN A 1254 -11.41 4.68 101.21
C GLN A 1254 -11.67 5.10 99.76
N VAL A 1255 -10.87 4.55 98.85
CA VAL A 1255 -11.03 4.76 97.41
C VAL A 1255 -10.79 3.46 96.64
N ARG A 1256 -11.65 3.23 95.65
CA ARG A 1256 -11.48 2.24 94.58
C ARG A 1256 -11.54 2.98 93.24
N ALA A 1257 -10.55 2.81 92.38
CA ALA A 1257 -10.51 3.47 91.07
C ALA A 1257 -10.04 2.52 89.96
N GLN A 1258 -10.48 2.74 88.72
CA GLN A 1258 -9.99 2.04 87.52
C GLN A 1258 -9.01 2.95 86.78
N ALA A 1259 -7.72 2.64 86.85
CA ALA A 1259 -6.65 3.37 86.17
C ALA A 1259 -6.13 2.59 84.94
N LEU A 1260 -5.31 3.23 84.10
CA LEU A 1260 -4.77 2.66 82.85
C LEU A 1260 -4.04 1.31 83.06
N CYS A 1261 -3.43 1.10 84.23
CA CYS A 1261 -2.73 -0.13 84.60
C CYS A 1261 -3.54 -1.09 85.49
N GLY A 1262 -4.85 -0.87 85.66
CA GLY A 1262 -5.75 -1.75 86.40
C GLY A 1262 -6.47 -1.09 87.58
N THR A 1263 -7.24 -1.88 88.33
CA THR A 1263 -8.02 -1.40 89.49
C THR A 1263 -7.11 -1.10 90.69
N VAL A 1264 -7.21 0.10 91.24
CA VAL A 1264 -6.46 0.58 92.40
C VAL A 1264 -7.38 0.68 93.61
N TYR A 1265 -6.93 0.17 94.75
CA TYR A 1265 -7.61 0.32 96.03
C TYR A 1265 -6.68 1.01 97.05
N ARG A 1266 -7.20 2.01 97.77
CA ARG A 1266 -6.50 2.65 98.89
C ARG A 1266 -7.45 2.93 100.04
N LYS A 1267 -6.94 2.82 101.25
CA LYS A 1267 -7.59 3.29 102.47
C LYS A 1267 -6.53 3.91 103.38
N GLY A 1268 -6.91 4.88 104.18
CA GLY A 1268 -5.97 5.56 105.06
C GLY A 1268 -6.66 6.61 105.91
N THR A 1269 -5.86 7.41 106.60
CA THR A 1269 -6.33 8.58 107.36
C THR A 1269 -5.85 9.86 106.71
N VAL A 1270 -6.70 10.88 106.74
CA VAL A 1270 -6.39 12.26 106.37
C VAL A 1270 -6.65 13.15 107.57
N VAL A 1271 -5.73 14.07 107.86
CA VAL A 1271 -5.89 15.04 108.94
C VAL A 1271 -6.50 16.33 108.38
N LEU A 1272 -7.67 16.71 108.88
CA LEU A 1272 -8.23 18.04 108.66
C LEU A 1272 -7.55 19.02 109.61
N ILE A 1273 -6.83 20.00 109.05
CA ILE A 1273 -6.14 21.06 109.79
C ILE A 1273 -6.94 22.35 109.59
N ARG A 1274 -7.17 23.11 110.66
CA ARG A 1274 -7.83 24.42 110.63
C ARG A 1274 -7.18 25.38 111.60
#